data_AF-A0A2T6ZW32-F1
#
_entry.id   AF-A0A2T6ZW32-F1
#
_cell.length_a   1.000
_cell.length_b   1.000
_cell.length_c   1.000
_cell.angle_alpha   90.00
_cell.angle_beta   90.00
_cell.angle_gamma   90.00
#
_symmetry.space_group_name_H-M   'P 1'
#
loop_
_entity.id
_entity.type
_entity.pdbx_description
1 polymer ?
#
loop_
_entity_poly.entity_id
_entity_poly.type
_entity_poly.pdbx_seq_one_letter_code
_entity_poly.pdbx_strand_id
1 'polypeptide(L)'
;MSQHVKGPMPIAVILCSFKDVPIPNYHPKYYHDFVSSSGRGGLFDYWRDVSYNNIDLSGSEVFGWFTMRYSFSLDCAKGVGQEEKTLSFWMKEGRRLAAENMIDLSRFRGVIIVVNAPVGTAWEGNTCLLDLNCWGQGGWKWCRRCHLLAYNGDGKIGKCLEGGEHDHPPWSPDYRLSVNGADPRGQLGWRKCRKCRCLFYGNRDPSECPGGFCHEFYGSSNYSLSTIPMGISRGGWKWCCKCEGLVYPANTRSVCSAKGFHETRASSVYHLVQADSNFNATQGAHQTGHILLGLSTHAMVGPDNDGEDCWDIMAGGFENRSSHDASHYRRAGPGLSAATLTKLGWVPEDRIFTFTKPNFGKIAAHHAELKLVPLNAPEKNGYLVARIASRDHVYTIELRKATLWDAGIGQTTVLIHELRSEYTTMTKGWRVCRLCHALTDVRTTVCPAGSFHDHSRSGNYKLPYNNGPGDDGWHPCTMCQSLVHHTASPVSCPADSVHHLDLSKKFTLTPSNSNAEGQPGWKRCSKCHVLSFTGHSGTKGACPGGGTHEHSGSPDYTLLHNTPDSIPADIEREDNWRWCRKCECLAYAGYPLCVSGGPHDLSGSMDYALKELSFRHPYRAHMACKKCFCVFRTGIVGCGPCASGGNHSADGTPLTLAPTTASFENTNGQDGWKFCEKCHLLLHSPGSPGYCAAGGDHDVQKSSNYRIACFSMEKTYLIGTNWIGGAFVDRVRGIRIHVDEELDEEGRLSIKLVWK
;
A
#
# COMPACT_ATOMS: atom_id res chain seq x y z
N MET A 1 14.23 3.46 -2.98
CA MET A 1 14.23 4.59 -2.02
C MET A 1 13.33 4.18 -0.87
N SER A 2 13.92 3.57 0.16
CA SER A 2 14.26 4.09 1.49
C SER A 2 13.31 3.61 2.60
N GLN A 3 13.87 2.79 3.48
CA GLN A 3 13.58 2.81 4.93
C GLN A 3 14.14 4.11 5.58
N HIS A 4 14.20 5.21 4.81
CA HIS A 4 14.91 6.47 5.07
C HIS A 4 14.33 7.60 4.20
N VAL A 5 13.00 7.70 4.06
CA VAL A 5 12.41 8.88 3.42
C VAL A 5 12.48 10.02 4.44
N LYS A 6 13.59 10.77 4.45
CA LYS A 6 13.81 11.85 5.41
C LYS A 6 14.49 13.05 4.76
N GLY A 7 14.28 14.23 5.36
CA GLY A 7 14.88 15.50 4.95
C GLY A 7 14.04 16.27 3.92
N PRO A 8 14.55 17.41 3.45
CA PRO A 8 13.84 18.29 2.53
C PRO A 8 13.51 17.61 1.20
N MET A 9 12.27 17.82 0.74
CA MET A 9 11.73 17.32 -0.52
C MET A 9 11.24 18.48 -1.39
N PRO A 10 12.15 19.24 -2.01
CA PRO A 10 11.77 20.42 -2.77
C PRO A 10 10.93 20.06 -4.00
N ILE A 11 9.88 20.83 -4.25
CA ILE A 11 8.96 20.70 -5.39
C ILE A 11 9.02 21.96 -6.25
N ALA A 12 9.02 21.78 -7.57
CA ALA A 12 8.77 22.89 -8.49
C ALA A 12 7.27 22.99 -8.79
N VAL A 13 6.67 24.15 -8.53
CA VAL A 13 5.29 24.45 -8.92
C VAL A 13 5.31 25.31 -10.18
N ILE A 14 4.73 24.82 -11.28
CA ILE A 14 4.65 25.54 -12.55
C ILE A 14 3.21 25.98 -12.77
N LEU A 15 2.93 27.28 -12.72
CA LEU A 15 1.59 27.82 -12.94
C LEU A 15 1.32 27.93 -14.45
N CYS A 16 0.25 27.31 -14.93
CA CYS A 16 -0.09 27.22 -16.34
C CYS A 16 -1.51 27.71 -16.62
N SER A 17 -1.68 28.67 -17.52
CA SER A 17 -3.00 29.16 -17.92
C SER A 17 -3.46 28.54 -19.24
N PHE A 18 -4.74 28.18 -19.34
CA PHE A 18 -5.37 27.95 -20.64
C PHE A 18 -5.50 29.28 -21.39
N LYS A 19 -5.35 29.28 -22.72
CA LYS A 19 -5.32 30.51 -23.53
C LYS A 19 -6.62 31.33 -23.51
N ASP A 20 -7.73 30.67 -23.19
CA ASP A 20 -9.08 31.23 -23.12
C ASP A 20 -9.57 31.43 -21.68
N VAL A 21 -8.70 31.19 -20.69
CA VAL A 21 -9.03 31.39 -19.27
C VAL A 21 -8.10 32.46 -18.69
N PRO A 22 -8.66 33.58 -18.20
CA PRO A 22 -7.86 34.63 -17.57
C PRO A 22 -7.00 34.11 -16.43
N ILE A 23 -5.82 34.71 -16.25
CA ILE A 23 -4.95 34.41 -15.12
C ILE A 23 -5.67 34.82 -13.83
N PRO A 24 -5.74 33.94 -12.81
CA PRO A 24 -6.38 34.25 -11.54
C PRO A 24 -5.69 35.40 -10.80
N ASN A 25 -6.47 36.28 -10.19
CA ASN A 25 -5.95 37.38 -9.37
C ASN A 25 -5.73 36.95 -7.90
N TYR A 26 -4.92 35.91 -7.69
CA TYR A 26 -4.41 35.58 -6.35
C TYR A 26 -3.06 36.24 -6.14
N HIS A 27 -2.78 36.69 -4.91
CA HIS A 27 -1.46 37.19 -4.55
C HIS A 27 -0.42 36.07 -4.76
N PRO A 28 0.75 36.31 -5.39
CA PRO A 28 1.74 35.26 -5.68
C PRO A 28 2.14 34.42 -4.46
N LYS A 29 2.15 35.06 -3.27
CA LYS A 29 2.37 34.40 -1.98
C LYS A 29 1.40 33.24 -1.70
N TYR A 30 0.18 33.26 -2.22
CA TYR A 30 -0.80 32.18 -2.06
C TYR A 30 -0.24 30.83 -2.55
N TYR A 31 0.38 30.82 -3.74
CA TYR A 31 0.96 29.61 -4.32
C TYR A 31 2.20 29.15 -3.54
N HIS A 32 3.02 30.10 -3.10
CA HIS A 32 4.22 29.81 -2.33
C HIS A 32 3.87 29.29 -0.93
N ASP A 33 2.89 29.88 -0.26
CA ASP A 33 2.42 29.47 1.06
C ASP A 33 1.82 28.05 1.04
N PHE A 34 1.38 27.58 -0.13
CA PHE A 34 0.83 26.22 -0.28
C PHE A 34 1.91 25.14 -0.18
N VAL A 35 3.14 25.41 -0.64
CA VAL A 35 4.23 24.41 -0.70
C VAL A 35 5.43 24.72 0.16
N SER A 36 5.61 25.95 0.66
CA SER A 36 6.87 26.39 1.28
C SER A 36 6.70 27.07 2.64
N SER A 37 5.48 27.34 3.12
CA SER A 37 5.28 28.08 4.38
C SER A 37 4.61 27.24 5.46
N SER A 38 5.19 27.28 6.66
CA SER A 38 4.63 26.69 7.88
C SER A 38 3.43 27.47 8.42
N GLY A 39 2.47 26.76 9.00
CA GLY A 39 1.30 27.30 9.71
C GLY A 39 0.23 27.89 8.77
N ARG A 40 0.23 27.49 7.49
CA ARG A 40 -0.70 27.96 6.47
C ARG A 40 -1.76 26.93 6.09
N GLY A 41 -1.60 25.67 6.52
CA GLY A 41 -2.49 24.56 6.21
C GLY A 41 -2.31 24.00 4.79
N GLY A 42 -1.17 24.29 4.16
CA GLY A 42 -0.82 23.80 2.82
C GLY A 42 -0.12 22.43 2.84
N LEU A 43 0.42 22.04 1.69
CA LEU A 43 1.21 20.80 1.54
C LEU A 43 2.47 20.78 2.41
N PHE A 44 3.07 21.95 2.66
CA PHE A 44 4.22 22.05 3.56
C PHE A 44 3.87 21.53 4.96
N ASP A 45 2.77 22.02 5.53
CA ASP A 45 2.30 21.59 6.86
C ASP A 45 1.85 20.13 6.83
N TYR A 46 1.10 19.72 5.80
CA TYR A 46 0.62 18.34 5.68
C TYR A 46 1.77 17.34 5.75
N TRP A 47 2.77 17.49 4.88
CA TRP A 47 3.88 16.53 4.81
C TRP A 47 4.77 16.57 6.03
N ARG A 48 4.98 17.75 6.63
CA ARG A 48 5.72 17.85 7.88
C ARG A 48 4.99 17.13 9.01
N ASP A 49 3.70 17.40 9.20
CA ASP A 49 2.94 16.91 10.34
C ASP A 49 2.67 15.40 10.22
N VAL A 50 2.17 14.94 9.06
CA VAL A 50 1.83 13.52 8.83
C VAL A 50 3.06 12.62 8.79
N SER A 51 4.23 13.16 8.41
CA SER A 51 5.48 12.42 8.46
C SER A 51 6.19 12.45 9.81
N TYR A 52 5.62 13.09 10.83
CA TYR A 52 6.27 13.29 12.14
C TYR A 52 7.62 14.03 12.02
N ASN A 53 7.65 15.08 11.21
CA ASN A 53 8.85 15.86 10.87
C ASN A 53 9.96 15.06 10.16
N ASN A 54 9.65 13.88 9.60
CA ASN A 54 10.65 13.14 8.83
C ASN A 54 10.95 13.84 7.50
N ILE A 55 9.95 14.44 6.84
CA ILE A 55 10.12 15.22 5.62
C ILE A 55 9.48 16.59 5.74
N ASP A 56 9.95 17.53 4.92
CA ASP A 56 9.28 18.79 4.64
C ASP A 56 9.47 19.16 3.16
N LEU A 57 8.89 20.27 2.73
CA LEU A 57 9.01 20.76 1.36
C LEU A 57 9.97 21.95 1.24
N SER A 58 10.93 22.08 2.16
CA SER A 58 11.90 23.18 2.14
C SER A 58 12.70 23.18 0.84
N GLY A 59 12.90 24.38 0.28
CA GLY A 59 13.53 24.57 -1.03
C GLY A 59 12.57 24.41 -2.23
N SER A 60 11.26 24.27 -1.99
CA SER A 60 10.25 24.33 -3.05
C SER A 60 10.13 25.75 -3.62
N GLU A 61 9.95 25.83 -4.94
CA GLU A 61 9.87 27.09 -5.67
C GLU A 61 8.60 27.12 -6.54
N VAL A 62 8.03 28.32 -6.70
CA VAL A 62 6.87 28.54 -7.57
C VAL A 62 7.29 29.41 -8.74
N PHE A 63 6.98 28.94 -9.94
CA PHE A 63 7.28 29.59 -11.20
C PHE A 63 6.01 30.10 -11.86
N GLY A 64 6.13 31.27 -12.49
CA GLY A 64 5.01 32.12 -12.91
C GLY A 64 3.99 31.49 -13.84
N TRP A 65 3.05 32.33 -14.32
CA TRP A 65 1.96 31.91 -15.20
C TRP A 65 2.41 31.80 -16.65
N PHE A 66 2.56 30.57 -17.15
CA PHE A 66 2.85 30.28 -18.54
C PHE A 66 1.58 29.89 -19.31
N THR A 67 1.30 30.59 -20.40
CA THR A 67 0.13 30.30 -21.23
C THR A 67 0.34 29.05 -22.07
N MET A 68 -0.48 28.03 -21.84
CA MET A 68 -0.53 26.82 -22.64
C MET A 68 -1.18 27.08 -24.00
N ARG A 69 -0.85 26.25 -25.00
CA ARG A 69 -1.50 26.29 -26.33
C ARG A 69 -2.97 25.82 -26.33
N TYR A 70 -3.41 25.21 -25.24
CA TYR A 70 -4.72 24.60 -25.07
C TYR A 70 -5.79 25.61 -24.60
N SER A 71 -7.03 25.37 -24.98
CA SER A 71 -8.24 26.08 -24.56
C SER A 71 -9.07 25.17 -23.65
N PHE A 72 -9.45 25.67 -22.47
CA PHE A 72 -10.35 24.94 -21.58
C PHE A 72 -11.69 24.69 -22.26
N SER A 73 -12.26 25.74 -22.87
CA SER A 73 -13.56 25.70 -23.52
C SER A 73 -13.60 24.96 -24.86
N LEU A 74 -12.49 24.38 -25.34
CA LEU A 74 -12.44 23.55 -26.53
C LEU A 74 -11.90 22.16 -26.21
N ASP A 75 -10.73 22.09 -25.58
CA ASP A 75 -10.01 20.84 -25.32
C ASP A 75 -10.60 20.02 -24.17
N CYS A 76 -11.47 20.61 -23.33
CA CYS A 76 -12.09 19.90 -22.21
C CYS A 76 -13.52 19.38 -22.45
N ALA A 77 -14.14 19.57 -23.64
CA ALA A 77 -15.45 18.94 -23.85
C ALA A 77 -15.34 17.47 -24.22
N LYS A 78 -16.17 16.68 -23.54
CA LYS A 78 -16.30 15.24 -23.72
C LYS A 78 -17.13 14.92 -24.96
N GLY A 79 -16.51 15.11 -26.12
CA GLY A 79 -16.95 14.65 -27.45
C GLY A 79 -15.83 13.97 -28.25
N VAL A 80 -14.65 13.76 -27.65
CA VAL A 80 -13.50 13.09 -28.26
C VAL A 80 -12.90 12.12 -27.24
N GLY A 81 -12.89 10.82 -27.54
CA GLY A 81 -12.50 9.74 -26.63
C GLY A 81 -11.01 9.72 -26.24
N GLN A 82 -10.57 10.63 -25.37
CA GLN A 82 -9.18 10.73 -24.90
C GLN A 82 -9.02 11.25 -23.45
N GLU A 83 -9.92 10.96 -22.51
CA GLU A 83 -9.88 11.57 -21.17
C GLU A 83 -8.57 11.29 -20.38
N GLU A 84 -8.02 10.08 -20.42
CA GLU A 84 -6.72 9.80 -19.77
C GLU A 84 -5.52 10.35 -20.56
N LYS A 85 -5.66 10.62 -21.86
CA LYS A 85 -4.55 11.18 -22.66
C LYS A 85 -4.42 12.70 -22.47
N THR A 86 -5.52 13.41 -22.21
CA THR A 86 -5.53 14.89 -22.16
C THR A 86 -4.76 15.47 -20.96
N LEU A 87 -4.93 14.94 -19.75
CA LEU A 87 -4.21 15.45 -18.56
C LEU A 87 -2.69 15.22 -18.66
N SER A 88 -2.28 14.07 -19.21
CA SER A 88 -0.88 13.76 -19.52
C SER A 88 -0.27 14.77 -20.50
N PHE A 89 -1.01 15.18 -21.54
CA PHE A 89 -0.54 16.19 -22.47
C PHE A 89 -0.31 17.55 -21.80
N TRP A 90 -1.16 17.96 -20.86
CA TRP A 90 -0.98 19.22 -20.14
C TRP A 90 0.17 19.18 -19.14
N MET A 91 0.41 18.04 -18.48
CA MET A 91 1.62 17.86 -17.66
C MET A 91 2.90 17.98 -18.51
N LYS A 92 2.91 17.35 -19.69
CA LYS A 92 4.03 17.44 -20.64
C LYS A 92 4.21 18.86 -21.18
N GLU A 93 3.12 19.56 -21.43
CA GLU A 93 3.14 20.96 -21.85
C GLU A 93 3.70 21.89 -20.76
N GLY A 94 3.28 21.73 -19.51
CA GLY A 94 3.84 22.52 -18.39
C GLY A 94 5.35 22.31 -18.22
N ARG A 95 5.83 21.07 -18.40
CA ARG A 95 7.28 20.78 -18.41
C ARG A 95 7.99 21.40 -19.60
N ARG A 96 7.39 21.41 -20.80
CA ARG A 96 7.93 22.07 -21.99
C ARG A 96 8.07 23.58 -21.73
N LEU A 97 7.03 24.22 -21.20
CA LEU A 97 7.04 25.64 -20.86
C LEU A 97 8.09 25.98 -19.80
N ALA A 98 8.27 25.12 -18.79
CA ALA A 98 9.34 25.30 -17.81
C ALA A 98 10.73 25.26 -18.47
N ALA A 99 10.98 24.31 -19.38
CA ALA A 99 12.24 24.21 -20.10
C ALA A 99 12.49 25.41 -21.02
N GLU A 100 11.46 25.92 -21.71
CA GLU A 100 11.56 27.13 -22.53
C GLU A 100 11.92 28.38 -21.73
N ASN A 101 11.53 28.41 -20.46
CA ASN A 101 11.86 29.47 -19.52
C ASN A 101 13.13 29.17 -18.70
N MET A 102 13.96 28.21 -19.14
CA MET A 102 15.24 27.86 -18.53
C MET A 102 15.14 27.42 -17.06
N ILE A 103 14.00 26.84 -16.67
CA ILE A 103 13.81 26.32 -15.31
C ILE A 103 14.38 24.91 -15.23
N ASP A 104 15.45 24.74 -14.44
CA ASP A 104 16.05 23.43 -14.18
C ASP A 104 15.21 22.61 -13.19
N LEU A 105 14.33 21.77 -13.75
CA LEU A 105 13.47 20.86 -12.98
C LEU A 105 14.25 19.70 -12.31
N SER A 106 15.53 19.48 -12.64
CA SER A 106 16.31 18.37 -12.06
C SER A 106 16.69 18.59 -10.59
N ARG A 107 16.68 19.85 -10.14
CA ARG A 107 16.90 20.28 -8.75
C ARG A 107 15.78 19.86 -7.79
N PHE A 108 14.62 19.51 -8.33
CA PHE A 108 13.41 19.25 -7.54
C PHE A 108 13.09 17.76 -7.51
N ARG A 109 12.58 17.31 -6.36
CA ARG A 109 12.14 15.93 -6.14
C ARG A 109 10.90 15.60 -6.97
N GLY A 110 9.97 16.55 -7.04
CA GLY A 110 8.72 16.44 -7.79
C GLY A 110 8.35 17.75 -8.49
N VAL A 111 7.44 17.66 -9.45
CA VAL A 111 6.92 18.80 -10.20
C VAL A 111 5.40 18.83 -10.10
N ILE A 112 4.84 19.96 -9.71
CA ILE A 112 3.40 20.22 -9.74
C ILE A 112 3.12 21.17 -10.90
N ILE A 113 2.31 20.72 -11.86
CA ILE A 113 1.74 21.57 -12.89
C ILE A 113 0.38 22.04 -12.39
N VAL A 114 0.21 23.34 -12.21
CA VAL A 114 -1.05 23.93 -11.79
C VAL A 114 -1.77 24.51 -12.98
N VAL A 115 -3.04 24.15 -13.20
CA VAL A 115 -3.87 24.73 -14.28
C VAL A 115 -5.00 25.59 -13.75
N ASN A 116 -5.34 26.70 -14.43
CA ASN A 116 -6.34 27.67 -13.97
C ASN A 116 -7.81 27.30 -14.26
N ALA A 117 -8.12 26.03 -14.48
CA ALA A 117 -9.47 25.58 -14.76
C ALA A 117 -9.77 24.19 -14.18
N PRO A 118 -11.04 23.91 -13.82
CA PRO A 118 -11.45 22.70 -13.11
C PRO A 118 -11.47 21.49 -14.06
N VAL A 119 -10.40 20.71 -14.04
CA VAL A 119 -10.17 19.58 -14.95
C VAL A 119 -9.91 18.25 -14.25
N GLY A 120 -9.85 18.26 -12.92
CA GLY A 120 -9.40 17.14 -12.10
C GLY A 120 -7.90 17.16 -11.85
N THR A 121 -7.42 16.12 -11.17
CA THR A 121 -6.01 15.94 -10.83
C THR A 121 -5.48 14.63 -11.40
N ALA A 122 -4.17 14.56 -11.65
CA ALA A 122 -3.51 13.36 -12.18
C ALA A 122 -2.03 13.34 -11.81
N TRP A 123 -1.38 12.18 -11.95
CA TRP A 123 0.07 12.05 -11.83
C TRP A 123 0.66 11.18 -12.94
N GLU A 124 1.90 11.47 -13.33
CA GLU A 124 2.70 10.66 -14.24
C GLU A 124 4.19 10.81 -13.87
N GLY A 125 4.85 9.71 -13.52
CA GLY A 125 6.24 9.73 -13.07
C GLY A 125 6.42 10.58 -11.82
N ASN A 126 7.29 11.59 -11.88
CA ASN A 126 7.52 12.54 -10.78
C ASN A 126 6.75 13.87 -10.95
N THR A 127 5.74 13.89 -11.81
CA THR A 127 4.95 15.08 -12.13
C THR A 127 3.49 14.84 -11.79
N CYS A 128 2.82 15.80 -11.16
CA CYS A 128 1.38 15.78 -11.01
C CYS A 128 0.74 17.07 -11.52
N LEU A 129 -0.55 16.98 -11.80
CA LEU A 129 -1.40 18.09 -12.20
C LEU A 129 -2.39 18.39 -11.08
N LEU A 130 -2.43 19.65 -10.65
CA LEU A 130 -3.45 20.18 -9.75
C LEU A 130 -4.25 21.25 -10.49
N ASP A 131 -5.56 21.27 -10.30
CA ASP A 131 -6.40 22.32 -10.84
C ASP A 131 -6.68 23.43 -9.82
N LEU A 132 -6.87 24.63 -10.37
CA LEU A 132 -7.45 25.76 -9.70
C LEU A 132 -8.83 25.99 -10.29
N ASN A 133 -9.82 25.90 -9.42
CA ASN A 133 -11.24 25.95 -9.71
C ASN A 133 -11.77 27.37 -10.01
N CYS A 134 -10.99 28.20 -10.71
CA CYS A 134 -11.24 29.63 -10.89
C CYS A 134 -11.87 30.02 -12.24
N TRP A 135 -12.18 29.05 -13.11
CA TRP A 135 -12.83 29.33 -14.39
C TRP A 135 -14.25 29.87 -14.22
N GLY A 136 -14.62 30.90 -15.00
CA GLY A 136 -15.97 31.46 -15.02
C GLY A 136 -16.38 32.19 -13.72
N GLN A 137 -17.60 32.74 -13.73
CA GLN A 137 -18.18 33.38 -12.54
C GLN A 137 -18.71 32.31 -11.59
N GLY A 138 -18.09 32.20 -10.41
CA GLY A 138 -18.63 31.47 -9.26
C GLY A 138 -19.64 32.30 -8.47
N GLY A 139 -20.14 31.72 -7.38
CA GLY A 139 -21.23 32.27 -6.56
C GLY A 139 -22.62 31.76 -6.94
N TRP A 140 -22.75 30.73 -7.77
CA TRP A 140 -24.04 30.15 -8.14
C TRP A 140 -24.31 28.89 -7.32
N LYS A 141 -25.44 28.87 -6.64
CA LYS A 141 -25.84 27.78 -5.75
C LYS A 141 -27.20 27.25 -6.15
N TRP A 142 -27.38 25.95 -5.93
CA TRP A 142 -28.69 25.33 -6.04
C TRP A 142 -29.54 25.71 -4.82
N CYS A 143 -30.83 25.94 -5.03
CA CYS A 143 -31.78 26.23 -3.96
C CYS A 143 -32.61 24.97 -3.64
N ARG A 144 -32.59 24.51 -2.38
CA ARG A 144 -33.32 23.28 -1.98
C ARG A 144 -34.84 23.42 -1.97
N ARG A 145 -35.33 24.65 -2.04
CA ARG A 145 -36.75 24.98 -2.04
C ARG A 145 -37.29 25.03 -3.46
N CYS A 146 -36.81 25.99 -4.26
CA CYS A 146 -37.31 26.18 -5.63
C CYS A 146 -36.59 25.36 -6.71
N HIS A 147 -35.51 24.66 -6.36
CA HIS A 147 -34.69 23.84 -7.27
C HIS A 147 -34.04 24.60 -8.44
N LEU A 148 -34.08 25.93 -8.42
CA LEU A 148 -33.40 26.79 -9.39
C LEU A 148 -31.94 27.03 -9.00
N LEU A 149 -31.14 27.35 -10.02
CA LEU A 149 -29.82 27.94 -9.82
C LEU A 149 -29.95 29.44 -9.50
N ALA A 150 -29.45 29.86 -8.34
CA ALA A 150 -29.48 31.26 -7.93
C ALA A 150 -28.10 31.77 -7.48
N TYR A 151 -27.88 33.06 -7.70
CA TYR A 151 -26.59 33.72 -7.44
C TYR A 151 -26.55 34.34 -6.04
N ASN A 152 -25.56 33.91 -5.25
CA ASN A 152 -25.25 34.37 -3.90
C ASN A 152 -23.77 34.83 -3.75
N GLY A 153 -23.06 35.06 -4.87
CA GLY A 153 -21.63 35.39 -4.84
C GLY A 153 -21.25 36.74 -4.22
N ASP A 154 -22.23 37.63 -3.98
CA ASP A 154 -22.05 38.94 -3.32
C ASP A 154 -22.66 38.97 -1.90
N GLY A 155 -23.01 37.80 -1.34
CA GLY A 155 -23.64 37.65 -0.03
C GLY A 155 -25.11 38.07 0.04
N LYS A 156 -25.73 38.46 -1.08
CA LYS A 156 -27.15 38.85 -1.13
C LYS A 156 -28.02 37.69 -1.58
N ILE A 157 -29.05 37.40 -0.81
CA ILE A 157 -30.02 36.33 -1.09
C ILE A 157 -31.27 36.92 -1.77
N GLY A 158 -31.70 36.30 -2.88
CA GLY A 158 -32.87 36.73 -3.64
C GLY A 158 -34.18 36.13 -3.16
N LYS A 159 -35.30 36.66 -3.67
CA LYS A 159 -36.64 36.11 -3.41
C LYS A 159 -36.83 34.73 -4.04
N CYS A 160 -37.26 33.76 -3.25
CA CYS A 160 -37.53 32.39 -3.64
C CYS A 160 -38.97 32.21 -4.18
N LEU A 161 -39.15 31.27 -5.12
CA LEU A 161 -40.47 30.91 -5.69
C LEU A 161 -41.45 30.36 -4.65
N GLU A 162 -40.96 29.68 -3.60
CA GLU A 162 -41.79 29.15 -2.51
C GLU A 162 -42.08 30.18 -1.42
N GLY A 163 -41.70 31.45 -1.62
CA GLY A 163 -41.81 32.51 -0.64
C GLY A 163 -40.61 32.59 0.31
N GLY A 164 -40.29 33.81 0.76
CA GLY A 164 -39.08 34.09 1.54
C GLY A 164 -37.80 34.08 0.69
N GLU A 165 -36.68 33.75 1.32
CA GLU A 165 -35.35 33.75 0.72
C GLU A 165 -34.94 32.39 0.16
N HIS A 166 -33.97 32.38 -0.76
CA HIS A 166 -33.37 31.13 -1.25
C HIS A 166 -32.64 30.39 -0.14
N ASP A 167 -32.74 29.06 -0.22
CA ASP A 167 -32.17 28.16 0.78
C ASP A 167 -31.06 27.34 0.13
N HIS A 168 -29.83 27.73 0.43
CA HIS A 168 -28.62 27.16 -0.16
C HIS A 168 -27.98 26.18 0.83
N PRO A 169 -28.16 24.86 0.64
CA PRO A 169 -27.57 23.90 1.55
C PRO A 169 -26.04 23.93 1.47
N PRO A 170 -25.32 23.69 2.59
CA PRO A 170 -23.85 23.69 2.61
C PRO A 170 -23.21 22.72 1.61
N TRP A 171 -23.88 21.61 1.30
CA TRP A 171 -23.42 20.60 0.33
C TRP A 171 -23.65 20.99 -1.14
N SER A 172 -24.35 22.08 -1.44
CA SER A 172 -24.44 22.57 -2.83
C SER A 172 -23.07 23.07 -3.26
N PRO A 173 -22.46 22.49 -4.32
CA PRO A 173 -21.20 23.01 -4.85
C PRO A 173 -21.41 24.42 -5.39
N ASP A 174 -20.31 25.16 -5.55
CA ASP A 174 -20.36 26.40 -6.31
C ASP A 174 -20.36 26.07 -7.81
N TYR A 175 -21.44 26.42 -8.50
CA TYR A 175 -21.55 26.26 -9.94
C TYR A 175 -20.89 27.46 -10.62
N ARG A 176 -20.05 27.22 -11.62
CA ARG A 176 -19.36 28.28 -12.34
C ARG A 176 -19.89 28.40 -13.75
N LEU A 177 -20.25 29.62 -14.12
CA LEU A 177 -20.84 29.93 -15.41
C LEU A 177 -19.86 30.69 -16.30
N SER A 178 -19.82 30.32 -17.58
CA SER A 178 -19.11 31.09 -18.59
C SER A 178 -19.76 32.46 -18.75
N VAL A 179 -18.93 33.48 -18.92
CA VAL A 179 -19.35 34.88 -18.97
C VAL A 179 -18.94 35.48 -20.31
N ASN A 180 -19.88 36.18 -20.95
CA ASN A 180 -19.69 36.97 -22.17
C ASN A 180 -19.09 36.19 -23.35
N GLY A 181 -19.52 34.93 -23.54
CA GLY A 181 -19.11 34.11 -24.68
C GLY A 181 -17.73 33.46 -24.55
N ALA A 182 -17.16 33.39 -23.34
CA ALA A 182 -15.91 32.67 -23.06
C ALA A 182 -16.00 31.14 -23.28
N ASP A 183 -17.21 30.60 -23.50
CA ASP A 183 -17.41 29.25 -24.04
C ASP A 183 -18.17 29.39 -25.37
N PRO A 184 -17.49 29.23 -26.52
CA PRO A 184 -18.09 29.41 -27.84
C PRO A 184 -19.08 28.30 -28.21
N ARG A 185 -19.12 27.20 -27.45
CA ARG A 185 -20.05 26.08 -27.66
C ARG A 185 -21.31 26.17 -26.81
N GLY A 186 -21.28 27.02 -25.79
CA GLY A 186 -22.41 27.21 -24.87
C GLY A 186 -23.56 27.99 -25.51
N GLN A 187 -24.78 27.63 -25.14
CA GLN A 187 -25.96 28.40 -25.50
C GLN A 187 -25.89 29.79 -24.83
N LEU A 188 -25.84 30.85 -25.63
CA LEU A 188 -25.88 32.24 -25.17
C LEU A 188 -27.29 32.67 -24.78
N GLY A 189 -27.41 33.79 -24.08
CA GLY A 189 -28.70 34.42 -23.77
C GLY A 189 -29.18 34.19 -22.34
N TRP A 190 -28.38 33.51 -21.51
CA TRP A 190 -28.69 33.35 -20.09
C TRP A 190 -28.35 34.61 -19.31
N ARG A 191 -29.23 34.99 -18.37
CA ARG A 191 -29.17 36.23 -17.62
C ARG A 191 -29.42 35.98 -16.14
N LYS A 192 -28.82 36.81 -15.29
CA LYS A 192 -29.09 36.86 -13.86
C LYS A 192 -30.19 37.87 -13.60
N CYS A 193 -31.28 37.44 -12.96
CA CYS A 193 -32.32 38.36 -12.52
C CYS A 193 -31.89 39.12 -11.26
N ARG A 194 -32.06 40.44 -11.20
CA ARG A 194 -31.72 41.26 -10.01
C ARG A 194 -32.62 40.99 -8.81
N LYS A 195 -33.90 40.70 -9.07
CA LYS A 195 -34.93 40.54 -8.02
C LYS A 195 -34.88 39.18 -7.36
N CYS A 196 -35.04 38.13 -8.16
CA CYS A 196 -35.05 36.75 -7.66
C CYS A 196 -33.66 36.12 -7.60
N ARG A 197 -32.65 36.72 -8.25
CA ARG A 197 -31.27 36.21 -8.27
C ARG A 197 -31.09 34.89 -9.01
N CYS A 198 -32.14 34.32 -9.58
CA CYS A 198 -32.08 33.11 -10.39
C CYS A 198 -31.46 33.36 -11.77
N LEU A 199 -30.83 32.33 -12.33
CA LEU A 199 -30.45 32.27 -13.72
C LEU A 199 -31.70 31.97 -14.57
N PHE A 200 -31.93 32.77 -15.60
CA PHE A 200 -33.04 32.56 -16.53
C PHE A 200 -32.61 32.80 -17.98
N TYR A 201 -33.31 32.21 -18.93
CA TYR A 201 -33.07 32.38 -20.35
C TYR A 201 -33.78 33.64 -20.86
N GLY A 202 -33.01 34.68 -21.19
CA GLY A 202 -33.52 36.04 -21.43
C GLY A 202 -33.77 36.39 -22.90
N ASN A 203 -34.05 35.40 -23.75
CA ASN A 203 -34.15 35.57 -25.20
C ASN A 203 -35.60 35.52 -25.75
N ARG A 204 -36.62 35.63 -24.88
CA ARG A 204 -38.06 35.64 -25.21
C ARG A 204 -38.85 36.63 -24.34
N ASP A 205 -40.11 36.87 -24.71
CA ASP A 205 -41.15 37.69 -24.05
C ASP A 205 -41.22 37.53 -22.51
N PRO A 206 -41.77 38.50 -21.75
CA PRO A 206 -41.63 38.56 -20.30
C PRO A 206 -42.16 37.30 -19.60
N SER A 207 -41.25 36.56 -18.97
CA SER A 207 -41.58 35.41 -18.13
C SER A 207 -41.73 35.81 -16.65
N GLU A 208 -42.60 35.11 -15.94
CA GLU A 208 -42.98 35.46 -14.56
C GLU A 208 -41.83 35.29 -13.56
N CYS A 209 -41.61 36.32 -12.74
CA CYS A 209 -40.56 36.36 -11.72
C CYS A 209 -41.16 36.32 -10.30
N PRO A 210 -40.59 35.58 -9.33
CA PRO A 210 -41.05 35.67 -7.93
C PRO A 210 -40.80 37.05 -7.30
N GLY A 211 -39.98 37.88 -7.94
CA GLY A 211 -39.73 39.26 -7.52
C GLY A 211 -40.71 40.30 -8.09
N GLY A 212 -41.64 39.92 -8.98
CA GLY A 212 -42.58 40.81 -9.66
C GLY A 212 -42.99 40.32 -11.05
N PHE A 213 -43.66 41.15 -11.86
CA PHE A 213 -44.23 40.73 -13.15
C PHE A 213 -43.22 40.03 -14.10
N CYS A 214 -42.02 40.60 -14.30
CA CYS A 214 -40.99 40.05 -15.20
C CYS A 214 -39.58 40.04 -14.58
N HIS A 215 -38.70 39.20 -15.12
CA HIS A 215 -37.27 39.19 -14.76
C HIS A 215 -36.57 40.48 -15.20
N GLU A 216 -35.73 41.03 -14.33
CA GLU A 216 -34.94 42.23 -14.62
C GLU A 216 -33.44 41.91 -14.64
N PHE A 217 -32.75 42.25 -15.72
CA PHE A 217 -31.36 41.83 -15.94
C PHE A 217 -30.41 42.96 -16.37
N TYR A 218 -30.77 44.23 -16.21
CA TYR A 218 -29.85 45.34 -16.46
C TYR A 218 -28.53 45.12 -15.68
N GLY A 219 -27.36 45.31 -16.29
CA GLY A 219 -26.06 45.01 -15.66
C GLY A 219 -25.79 43.53 -15.34
N SER A 220 -26.61 42.59 -15.83
CA SER A 220 -26.26 41.18 -15.90
C SER A 220 -25.30 40.95 -17.06
N SER A 221 -24.28 40.12 -16.84
CA SER A 221 -23.50 39.54 -17.93
C SER A 221 -24.35 38.65 -18.83
N ASN A 222 -23.83 38.29 -20.01
CA ASN A 222 -24.41 37.26 -20.86
C ASN A 222 -23.75 35.92 -20.52
N TYR A 223 -24.47 35.02 -19.86
CA TYR A 223 -23.92 33.71 -19.52
C TYR A 223 -24.12 32.74 -20.68
N SER A 224 -23.16 31.82 -20.87
CA SER A 224 -23.33 30.69 -21.78
C SER A 224 -23.34 29.37 -21.01
N LEU A 225 -24.29 28.49 -21.37
CA LEU A 225 -24.43 27.17 -20.78
C LEU A 225 -24.13 26.08 -21.80
N SER A 226 -23.19 25.20 -21.48
CA SER A 226 -22.81 24.12 -22.38
C SER A 226 -23.84 22.99 -22.37
N THR A 227 -24.16 22.46 -23.55
CA THR A 227 -24.96 21.24 -23.71
C THR A 227 -24.08 19.98 -23.84
N ILE A 228 -22.76 20.16 -23.78
CA ILE A 228 -21.76 19.09 -23.82
C ILE A 228 -21.01 19.12 -22.49
N PRO A 229 -20.73 17.97 -21.86
CA PRO A 229 -19.93 17.94 -20.63
C PRO A 229 -18.54 18.54 -20.88
N MET A 230 -18.09 19.41 -19.97
CA MET A 230 -16.77 20.03 -20.02
C MET A 230 -16.10 19.99 -18.64
N GLY A 231 -14.81 19.64 -18.57
CA GLY A 231 -14.09 19.50 -17.30
C GLY A 231 -14.85 18.62 -16.29
N ILE A 232 -14.85 19.01 -15.00
CA ILE A 232 -15.64 18.36 -13.93
C ILE A 232 -17.10 18.85 -13.84
N SER A 233 -17.77 19.03 -14.99
CA SER A 233 -19.17 19.43 -15.03
C SER A 233 -20.15 18.31 -14.65
N ARG A 234 -21.29 18.70 -14.08
CA ARG A 234 -22.46 17.82 -13.91
C ARG A 234 -23.59 18.20 -14.86
N GLY A 235 -24.10 17.19 -15.54
CA GLY A 235 -25.29 17.28 -16.37
C GLY A 235 -26.59 17.18 -15.57
N GLY A 236 -27.71 17.20 -16.28
CA GLY A 236 -29.06 17.02 -15.71
C GLY A 236 -29.81 18.32 -15.44
N TRP A 237 -29.17 19.47 -15.61
CA TRP A 237 -29.84 20.76 -15.58
C TRP A 237 -30.74 20.92 -16.80
N LYS A 238 -31.95 21.42 -16.57
CA LYS A 238 -32.93 21.69 -17.63
C LYS A 238 -33.44 23.12 -17.52
N TRP A 239 -33.69 23.71 -18.67
CA TRP A 239 -34.48 24.92 -18.82
C TRP A 239 -35.97 24.60 -18.64
N CYS A 240 -36.66 25.43 -17.88
CA CYS A 240 -38.11 25.37 -17.74
C CYS A 240 -38.77 26.38 -18.69
N CYS A 241 -39.59 25.93 -19.62
CA CYS A 241 -40.24 26.80 -20.63
C CYS A 241 -41.37 27.68 -20.08
N LYS A 242 -41.68 27.57 -18.78
CA LYS A 242 -42.70 28.39 -18.11
C LYS A 242 -42.10 29.58 -17.36
N CYS A 243 -41.04 29.35 -16.58
CA CYS A 243 -40.40 30.39 -15.77
C CYS A 243 -39.09 30.91 -16.36
N GLU A 244 -38.64 30.31 -17.47
CA GLU A 244 -37.34 30.50 -18.12
C GLU A 244 -36.13 30.12 -17.25
N GLY A 245 -36.37 29.59 -16.04
CA GLY A 245 -35.34 29.26 -15.07
C GLY A 245 -34.61 27.96 -15.37
N LEU A 246 -33.35 27.88 -14.92
CA LEU A 246 -32.57 26.65 -14.95
C LEU A 246 -32.83 25.82 -13.67
N VAL A 247 -33.39 24.63 -13.83
CA VAL A 247 -33.86 23.76 -12.73
C VAL A 247 -33.12 22.41 -12.68
N TYR A 248 -32.90 21.92 -11.45
CA TYR A 248 -32.38 20.58 -11.17
C TYR A 248 -33.00 20.02 -9.88
N PRO A 249 -33.40 18.73 -9.80
CA PRO A 249 -33.44 17.77 -10.90
C PRO A 249 -34.58 18.11 -11.89
N ALA A 250 -34.42 17.66 -13.14
CA ALA A 250 -35.35 17.93 -14.25
C ALA A 250 -36.82 17.54 -13.99
N ASN A 251 -37.04 16.49 -13.21
CA ASN A 251 -38.35 15.93 -12.88
C ASN A 251 -38.73 16.28 -11.43
N THR A 252 -38.80 17.57 -11.13
CA THR A 252 -39.14 18.03 -9.80
C THR A 252 -40.63 18.36 -9.64
N ARG A 253 -41.20 18.01 -8.47
CA ARG A 253 -42.51 18.51 -8.01
C ARG A 253 -42.40 19.87 -7.28
N SER A 254 -41.33 20.64 -7.50
CA SER A 254 -41.17 21.98 -6.92
C SER A 254 -41.97 23.04 -7.69
N VAL A 255 -42.23 24.16 -7.02
CA VAL A 255 -43.12 25.24 -7.47
C VAL A 255 -42.50 26.04 -8.60
N CYS A 256 -43.29 26.34 -9.63
CA CYS A 256 -42.97 27.22 -10.75
C CYS A 256 -43.74 28.55 -10.65
N SER A 257 -43.16 29.67 -11.12
CA SER A 257 -43.79 31.00 -11.07
C SER A 257 -45.13 31.03 -11.82
N ALA A 258 -45.19 30.41 -13.00
CA ALA A 258 -46.41 30.27 -13.83
C ALA A 258 -47.54 29.38 -13.23
N LYS A 259 -47.48 29.07 -11.93
CA LYS A 259 -48.33 28.13 -11.18
C LYS A 259 -48.15 26.66 -11.62
N GLY A 260 -48.13 25.75 -10.64
CA GLY A 260 -47.87 24.32 -10.86
C GLY A 260 -46.38 23.95 -10.92
N PHE A 261 -46.04 22.86 -11.61
CA PHE A 261 -44.67 22.32 -11.68
C PHE A 261 -43.88 22.81 -12.89
N HIS A 262 -42.56 22.75 -12.79
CA HIS A 262 -41.63 23.06 -13.89
C HIS A 262 -41.86 22.17 -15.12
N GLU A 263 -41.78 22.75 -16.32
CA GLU A 263 -41.94 22.04 -17.58
C GLU A 263 -40.66 22.10 -18.42
N THR A 264 -40.02 20.95 -18.62
CA THR A 264 -38.65 20.83 -19.17
C THR A 264 -38.58 20.09 -20.51
N ARG A 265 -39.72 19.78 -21.13
CA ARG A 265 -39.82 18.92 -22.33
C ARG A 265 -39.05 19.45 -23.54
N ALA A 266 -39.01 20.77 -23.72
CA ALA A 266 -38.31 21.42 -24.83
C ALA A 266 -36.83 21.74 -24.52
N SER A 267 -36.31 21.29 -23.37
CA SER A 267 -34.96 21.64 -22.94
C SER A 267 -33.91 20.61 -23.33
N SER A 268 -32.80 21.10 -23.87
CA SER A 268 -31.50 20.40 -23.87
C SER A 268 -31.07 20.03 -22.46
N VAL A 269 -30.14 19.09 -22.31
CA VAL A 269 -29.45 18.86 -21.03
C VAL A 269 -28.28 19.85 -20.95
N TYR A 270 -28.26 20.66 -19.91
CA TYR A 270 -27.14 21.57 -19.65
C TYR A 270 -26.17 20.95 -18.65
N HIS A 271 -24.89 21.24 -18.84
CA HIS A 271 -23.79 20.81 -18.01
C HIS A 271 -23.19 22.04 -17.33
N LEU A 272 -23.22 22.05 -15.99
CA LEU A 272 -22.61 23.12 -15.22
C LEU A 272 -21.31 22.65 -14.60
N VAL A 273 -20.27 23.45 -14.80
CA VAL A 273 -18.97 23.23 -14.15
C VAL A 273 -19.15 23.39 -12.65
N GLN A 274 -18.77 22.36 -11.91
CA GLN A 274 -18.72 22.41 -10.45
C GLN A 274 -17.30 22.75 -10.03
N ALA A 275 -17.15 23.70 -9.14
CA ALA A 275 -15.84 24.10 -8.67
C ALA A 275 -15.95 24.64 -7.26
N ASP A 276 -14.86 24.56 -6.52
CA ASP A 276 -14.79 25.09 -5.17
C ASP A 276 -13.52 25.93 -5.05
N SER A 277 -13.67 27.20 -4.69
CA SER A 277 -12.81 28.34 -5.06
C SER A 277 -11.39 28.43 -4.47
N ASN A 278 -10.72 27.33 -4.12
CA ASN A 278 -9.37 27.29 -3.56
C ASN A 278 -8.64 25.98 -3.93
N PHE A 279 -7.30 25.93 -3.78
CA PHE A 279 -6.59 24.65 -3.80
C PHE A 279 -7.19 23.66 -2.82
N ASN A 280 -7.29 22.41 -3.26
CA ASN A 280 -7.68 21.29 -2.43
C ASN A 280 -6.42 20.67 -1.81
N ALA A 281 -6.17 20.94 -0.52
CA ALA A 281 -4.95 20.46 0.14
C ALA A 281 -4.94 18.93 0.25
N THR A 282 -6.10 18.31 0.45
CA THR A 282 -6.27 16.86 0.42
C THR A 282 -5.88 16.24 -0.93
N GLN A 283 -6.39 16.76 -2.06
CA GLN A 283 -5.98 16.27 -3.39
C GLN A 283 -4.50 16.56 -3.67
N GLY A 284 -4.01 17.74 -3.28
CA GLY A 284 -2.61 18.09 -3.41
C GLY A 284 -1.72 17.09 -2.66
N ALA A 285 -2.10 16.71 -1.43
CA ALA A 285 -1.40 15.72 -0.63
C ALA A 285 -1.46 14.33 -1.25
N HIS A 286 -2.62 13.88 -1.73
CA HIS A 286 -2.75 12.62 -2.46
C HIS A 286 -1.78 12.54 -3.66
N GLN A 287 -1.84 13.56 -4.54
CA GLN A 287 -1.00 13.61 -5.74
C GLN A 287 0.49 13.75 -5.42
N THR A 288 0.82 14.54 -4.39
CA THR A 288 2.21 14.67 -3.96
C THR A 288 2.75 13.41 -3.30
N GLY A 289 1.88 12.58 -2.71
CA GLY A 289 2.25 11.27 -2.16
C GLY A 289 2.76 10.33 -3.26
N HIS A 290 2.15 10.38 -4.45
CA HIS A 290 2.64 9.64 -5.60
C HIS A 290 4.04 10.09 -6.03
N ILE A 291 4.26 11.40 -6.23
CA ILE A 291 5.50 11.89 -6.84
C ILE A 291 6.68 11.99 -5.84
N LEU A 292 6.41 12.23 -4.56
CA LEU A 292 7.46 12.33 -3.54
C LEU A 292 7.90 10.95 -3.05
N LEU A 293 6.91 10.12 -2.73
CA LEU A 293 7.08 8.88 -1.97
C LEU A 293 7.00 7.62 -2.85
N GLY A 294 6.54 7.74 -4.09
CA GLY A 294 6.35 6.61 -4.99
C GLY A 294 5.26 5.64 -4.51
N LEU A 295 4.32 6.13 -3.70
CA LEU A 295 3.17 5.37 -3.23
C LEU A 295 2.25 5.13 -4.43
N SER A 296 1.79 3.90 -4.64
CA SER A 296 0.69 3.63 -5.58
C SER A 296 -0.62 4.15 -4.99
N THR A 297 -1.63 4.43 -5.82
CA THR A 297 -3.00 4.60 -5.32
C THR A 297 -3.41 3.33 -4.59
N HIS A 298 -3.88 3.46 -3.34
CA HIS A 298 -4.50 2.37 -2.62
C HIS A 298 -5.89 2.14 -3.23
N ALA A 299 -5.96 1.28 -4.25
CA ALA A 299 -7.20 0.64 -4.62
C ALA A 299 -7.36 -0.63 -3.78
N MET A 300 -8.51 -0.75 -3.11
CA MET A 300 -8.92 -2.01 -2.50
C MET A 300 -9.07 -3.08 -3.59
N VAL A 301 -8.40 -4.20 -3.39
CA VAL A 301 -8.72 -5.50 -3.99
C VAL A 301 -8.55 -6.55 -2.89
N GLY A 302 -9.60 -6.70 -2.09
CA GLY A 302 -9.90 -7.90 -1.31
C GLY A 302 -11.38 -8.25 -1.58
N PRO A 303 -11.79 -9.52 -1.56
CA PRO A 303 -12.99 -10.04 -2.24
C PRO A 303 -14.35 -9.61 -1.68
N ASP A 304 -14.42 -8.73 -0.67
CA ASP A 304 -15.64 -8.57 0.14
C ASP A 304 -16.29 -7.17 0.15
N ASN A 305 -15.81 -6.16 -0.59
CA ASN A 305 -16.55 -4.90 -0.80
C ASN A 305 -15.93 -3.98 -1.87
N ASP A 306 -16.77 -3.33 -2.69
CA ASP A 306 -16.42 -2.30 -3.68
C ASP A 306 -16.04 -0.92 -3.07
N GLY A 307 -15.69 -0.88 -1.78
CA GLY A 307 -15.45 0.37 -1.03
C GLY A 307 -13.97 0.76 -0.95
N GLU A 308 -13.64 2.00 -1.30
CA GLU A 308 -12.31 2.60 -1.10
C GLU A 308 -12.04 2.88 0.41
N ASP A 309 -10.80 2.70 0.89
CA ASP A 309 -10.41 3.04 2.26
C ASP A 309 -10.45 4.55 2.48
N CYS A 310 -11.58 5.07 2.96
CA CYS A 310 -11.73 6.50 3.13
C CYS A 310 -10.86 7.10 4.25
N TRP A 311 -10.12 6.29 5.04
CA TRP A 311 -9.37 6.74 6.21
C TRP A 311 -7.87 6.99 5.92
N ASP A 312 -7.42 6.69 4.70
CA ASP A 312 -6.06 6.90 4.23
C ASP A 312 -6.06 7.88 3.04
N ILE A 313 -5.23 8.93 3.09
CA ILE A 313 -5.17 9.91 1.99
C ILE A 313 -4.72 9.32 0.66
N MET A 314 -4.05 8.17 0.66
CA MET A 314 -3.58 7.52 -0.56
C MET A 314 -4.64 6.59 -1.17
N ALA A 315 -5.82 6.46 -0.55
CA ALA A 315 -6.95 5.69 -1.05
C ALA A 315 -8.03 6.62 -1.61
N GLY A 316 -8.46 6.46 -2.87
CA GLY A 316 -9.28 7.46 -3.61
C GLY A 316 -10.59 7.95 -2.95
N GLY A 317 -11.08 7.29 -1.90
CA GLY A 317 -12.37 7.53 -1.27
C GLY A 317 -12.43 8.58 -0.16
N PHE A 318 -11.33 9.27 0.16
CA PHE A 318 -11.25 10.21 1.29
C PHE A 318 -12.11 11.48 1.13
N GLU A 319 -12.28 11.98 -0.09
CA GLU A 319 -12.73 13.36 -0.31
C GLU A 319 -14.08 13.65 0.35
N ASN A 320 -15.06 12.78 0.12
CA ASN A 320 -16.44 13.02 0.58
C ASN A 320 -16.75 12.38 1.94
N ARG A 321 -15.80 11.68 2.56
CA ARG A 321 -16.04 10.88 3.77
C ARG A 321 -15.18 11.27 4.97
N SER A 322 -13.94 11.71 4.75
CA SER A 322 -12.95 11.86 5.82
C SER A 322 -12.14 13.16 5.76
N SER A 323 -12.40 14.02 4.77
CA SER A 323 -11.82 15.37 4.71
C SER A 323 -12.73 16.40 5.38
N HIS A 324 -12.15 17.50 5.86
CA HIS A 324 -12.89 18.61 6.46
C HIS A 324 -12.47 19.95 5.84
N ASP A 325 -13.36 20.93 5.82
CA ASP A 325 -13.02 22.25 5.27
C ASP A 325 -12.03 23.00 6.21
N ALA A 326 -10.91 23.45 5.65
CA ALA A 326 -9.93 24.30 6.32
C ALA A 326 -10.04 25.76 5.82
N SER A 327 -9.59 26.72 6.64
CA SER A 327 -9.88 28.14 6.45
C SER A 327 -9.07 28.83 5.33
N HIS A 328 -7.87 28.34 5.02
CA HIS A 328 -6.94 28.95 4.03
C HIS A 328 -6.85 28.17 2.72
N TYR A 329 -6.94 26.84 2.80
CA TYR A 329 -7.08 25.94 1.66
C TYR A 329 -8.29 25.06 1.90
N ARG A 330 -8.96 24.62 0.83
CA ARG A 330 -10.13 23.77 1.00
C ARG A 330 -9.69 22.33 1.23
N ARG A 331 -10.45 21.62 2.07
CA ARG A 331 -10.27 20.20 2.39
C ARG A 331 -8.89 19.86 2.94
N ALA A 332 -8.88 19.39 4.17
CA ALA A 332 -7.70 18.89 4.85
C ALA A 332 -7.92 17.44 5.29
N GLY A 333 -6.87 16.63 5.10
CA GLY A 333 -6.79 15.24 5.52
C GLY A 333 -7.57 14.25 4.66
N PRO A 334 -7.64 12.96 5.09
CA PRO A 334 -7.12 12.43 6.35
C PRO A 334 -5.59 12.25 6.35
N GLY A 335 -5.02 11.74 7.44
CA GLY A 335 -3.63 11.28 7.50
C GLY A 335 -3.38 9.98 6.72
N LEU A 336 -2.14 9.49 6.76
CA LEU A 336 -1.73 8.17 6.24
C LEU A 336 -2.06 7.06 7.26
N SER A 337 -2.35 5.85 6.79
CA SER A 337 -2.46 4.68 7.66
C SER A 337 -1.11 4.32 8.32
N ALA A 338 -1.18 3.71 9.50
CA ALA A 338 -0.08 3.12 10.24
C ALA A 338 0.67 2.09 9.40
N ALA A 339 -0.02 1.35 8.54
CA ALA A 339 0.62 0.48 7.56
C ALA A 339 1.60 1.26 6.68
N THR A 340 1.16 2.39 6.12
CA THR A 340 1.98 3.26 5.25
C THR A 340 3.07 3.98 6.02
N LEU A 341 2.77 4.53 7.21
CA LEU A 341 3.76 5.19 8.06
C LEU A 341 4.85 4.21 8.54
N THR A 342 4.46 3.00 8.93
CA THR A 342 5.40 1.93 9.32
C THR A 342 6.23 1.46 8.13
N LYS A 343 5.62 1.33 6.95
CA LYS A 343 6.32 1.05 5.68
C LYS A 343 7.40 2.11 5.44
N LEU A 344 7.06 3.39 5.50
CA LEU A 344 7.98 4.52 5.26
C LEU A 344 9.06 4.66 6.36
N GLY A 345 8.90 3.98 7.49
CA GLY A 345 9.80 4.09 8.65
C GLY A 345 9.65 5.43 9.37
N TRP A 346 8.47 6.04 9.30
CA TRP A 346 8.16 7.31 9.95
C TRP A 346 7.69 7.13 11.39
N VAL A 347 7.10 5.98 11.72
CA VAL A 347 6.85 5.58 13.11
C VAL A 347 8.15 5.05 13.71
N PRO A 348 8.65 5.59 14.83
CA PRO A 348 9.82 5.04 15.51
C PRO A 348 9.57 3.60 15.97
N GLU A 349 10.56 2.70 15.84
CA GLU A 349 10.34 1.25 16.10
C GLU A 349 10.01 0.95 17.57
N ASP A 350 10.50 1.76 18.51
CA ASP A 350 10.16 1.73 19.94
C ASP A 350 8.72 2.17 20.24
N ARG A 351 8.07 2.84 19.27
CA ARG A 351 6.66 3.26 19.31
C ARG A 351 5.73 2.26 18.62
N ILE A 352 6.27 1.14 18.10
CA ILE A 352 5.51 0.04 17.49
C ILE A 352 5.58 -1.18 18.40
N PHE A 353 4.45 -1.57 18.99
CA PHE A 353 4.38 -2.84 19.68
C PHE A 353 4.27 -3.97 18.67
N THR A 354 5.25 -4.88 18.64
CA THR A 354 5.23 -6.03 17.74
C THR A 354 4.87 -7.29 18.51
N PHE A 355 3.69 -7.82 18.26
CA PHE A 355 3.26 -9.11 18.76
C PHE A 355 3.74 -10.20 17.81
N THR A 356 4.92 -10.72 18.11
CA THR A 356 5.45 -11.92 17.48
C THR A 356 5.13 -13.13 18.33
N LYS A 357 4.94 -14.28 17.68
CA LYS A 357 4.90 -15.55 18.38
C LYS A 357 6.21 -15.76 19.15
N PRO A 358 6.19 -15.99 20.48
CA PRO A 358 7.42 -16.17 21.23
C PRO A 358 8.22 -17.35 20.69
N ASN A 359 9.53 -17.17 20.56
CA ASN A 359 10.46 -18.31 20.51
C ASN A 359 10.25 -19.16 21.77
N PHE A 360 10.27 -20.47 21.61
CA PHE A 360 9.82 -21.41 22.62
C PHE A 360 10.64 -21.31 23.91
N GLY A 361 9.99 -20.91 24.99
CA GLY A 361 10.56 -20.96 26.32
C GLY A 361 10.06 -19.83 27.22
N LYS A 362 9.08 -20.16 28.06
CA LYS A 362 8.56 -19.37 29.21
C LYS A 362 7.57 -18.25 28.83
N ILE A 363 6.28 -18.55 28.96
CA ILE A 363 5.28 -17.92 29.87
C ILE A 363 3.87 -18.32 29.42
N ALA A 364 3.04 -18.71 30.39
CA ALA A 364 1.64 -19.07 30.23
C ALA A 364 0.78 -17.81 30.00
N ALA A 365 0.70 -17.34 28.75
CA ALA A 365 -0.32 -16.41 28.25
C ALA A 365 -0.05 -16.13 26.75
N HIS A 366 -0.83 -16.71 25.83
CA HIS A 366 -0.77 -16.35 24.40
C HIS A 366 -1.55 -15.06 24.09
N HIS A 367 -1.38 -14.06 24.95
CA HIS A 367 -2.02 -12.76 24.79
C HIS A 367 -1.10 -11.63 25.24
N ALA A 368 -1.30 -10.47 24.66
CA ALA A 368 -0.66 -9.23 25.06
C ALA A 368 -1.73 -8.16 25.26
N GLU A 369 -1.62 -7.42 26.35
CA GLU A 369 -2.45 -6.25 26.62
C GLU A 369 -1.56 -5.02 26.54
N LEU A 370 -2.01 -4.01 25.80
CA LEU A 370 -1.30 -2.75 25.68
C LEU A 370 -2.27 -1.60 25.45
N LYS A 371 -1.76 -0.37 25.59
CA LYS A 371 -2.50 0.85 25.31
C LYS A 371 -1.94 1.56 24.09
N LEU A 372 -2.81 1.89 23.15
CA LEU A 372 -2.50 2.70 21.97
C LEU A 372 -2.79 4.17 22.22
N VAL A 373 -1.88 5.01 21.73
CA VAL A 373 -2.03 6.45 21.60
C VAL A 373 -2.55 6.76 20.19
N PRO A 374 -3.35 7.83 19.98
CA PRO A 374 -3.79 8.19 18.64
C PRO A 374 -2.63 8.41 17.67
N LEU A 375 -2.70 7.82 16.48
CA LEU A 375 -1.69 7.91 15.42
C LEU A 375 -1.45 9.36 14.98
N ASN A 376 -2.47 10.21 15.08
CA ASN A 376 -2.39 11.64 14.81
C ASN A 376 -1.97 12.49 16.03
N ALA A 377 -1.43 11.86 17.09
CA ALA A 377 -0.85 12.50 18.26
C ALA A 377 0.56 11.93 18.59
N PRO A 378 1.52 12.00 17.64
CA PRO A 378 2.86 11.41 17.79
C PRO A 378 3.66 11.97 18.98
N GLU A 379 3.35 13.19 19.42
CA GLU A 379 3.97 13.89 20.55
C GLU A 379 3.64 13.25 21.91
N LYS A 380 2.54 12.49 22.01
CA LYS A 380 2.19 11.77 23.23
C LYS A 380 3.07 10.53 23.40
N ASN A 381 3.42 10.17 24.64
CA ASN A 381 4.19 8.96 24.94
C ASN A 381 3.31 7.69 24.91
N GLY A 382 3.81 6.60 24.33
CA GLY A 382 3.14 5.29 24.27
C GLY A 382 3.08 4.71 22.86
N TYR A 383 2.56 3.49 22.68
CA TYR A 383 2.55 2.85 21.36
C TYR A 383 1.58 3.55 20.40
N LEU A 384 2.05 3.91 19.21
CA LEU A 384 1.20 4.47 18.13
C LEU A 384 0.57 3.37 17.27
N VAL A 385 1.26 2.24 17.18
CA VAL A 385 0.87 1.12 16.32
C VAL A 385 1.08 -0.18 17.08
N ALA A 386 0.10 -1.07 17.02
CA ALA A 386 0.33 -2.48 17.29
C ALA A 386 0.46 -3.25 15.98
N ARG A 387 1.40 -4.17 15.92
CA ARG A 387 1.71 -4.97 14.73
C ARG A 387 1.67 -6.44 15.08
N ILE A 388 0.88 -7.23 14.35
CA ILE A 388 0.90 -8.70 14.40
C ILE A 388 1.42 -9.18 13.04
N ALA A 389 2.47 -9.97 13.02
CA ALA A 389 3.02 -10.52 11.79
C ALA A 389 2.87 -12.04 11.78
N SER A 390 2.00 -12.57 10.92
CA SER A 390 1.91 -14.01 10.61
C SER A 390 2.91 -14.36 9.49
N ARG A 391 2.91 -15.62 9.03
CA ARG A 391 3.77 -16.08 7.93
C ARG A 391 3.53 -15.33 6.61
N ASP A 392 2.28 -14.91 6.38
CA ASP A 392 1.76 -14.44 5.09
C ASP A 392 1.04 -13.08 5.18
N HIS A 393 0.78 -12.56 6.39
CA HIS A 393 0.05 -11.31 6.64
C HIS A 393 0.70 -10.48 7.74
N VAL A 394 0.57 -9.16 7.63
CA VAL A 394 0.84 -8.23 8.74
C VAL A 394 -0.43 -7.44 9.03
N TYR A 395 -0.88 -7.50 10.27
CA TYR A 395 -1.97 -6.66 10.78
C TYR A 395 -1.35 -5.46 11.49
N THR A 396 -1.74 -4.25 11.11
CA THR A 396 -1.45 -3.02 11.85
C THR A 396 -2.73 -2.49 12.46
N ILE A 397 -2.69 -2.21 13.76
CA ILE A 397 -3.80 -1.65 14.53
C ILE A 397 -3.42 -0.22 14.91
N GLU A 398 -4.30 0.72 14.61
CA GLU A 398 -4.13 2.14 14.89
C GLU A 398 -5.37 2.74 15.57
N LEU A 399 -5.14 3.71 16.45
CA LEU A 399 -6.17 4.57 17.02
C LEU A 399 -6.15 5.91 16.26
N ARG A 400 -7.30 6.38 15.77
CA ARG A 400 -7.41 7.67 15.08
C ARG A 400 -8.40 8.56 15.82
N LYS A 401 -8.01 9.79 16.15
CA LYS A 401 -8.88 10.78 16.78
C LYS A 401 -9.37 11.79 15.73
N ALA A 402 -10.63 12.20 15.79
CA ALA A 402 -11.20 13.21 14.88
C ALA A 402 -10.70 14.64 15.19
N THR A 403 -9.40 14.86 15.05
CA THR A 403 -8.69 16.12 15.32
C THR A 403 -7.58 16.35 14.30
N LEU A 404 -7.13 17.59 14.16
CA LEU A 404 -6.07 17.97 13.21
C LEU A 404 -6.45 17.56 11.78
N TRP A 405 -5.51 16.99 11.03
CA TRP A 405 -5.76 16.46 9.69
C TRP A 405 -6.89 15.41 9.66
N ASP A 406 -7.15 14.72 10.76
CA ASP A 406 -8.22 13.72 10.85
C ASP A 406 -9.57 14.28 11.33
N ALA A 407 -9.75 15.60 11.45
CA ALA A 407 -11.01 16.17 11.93
C ALA A 407 -12.25 15.76 11.08
N GLY A 408 -12.04 15.39 9.82
CA GLY A 408 -13.12 14.94 8.92
C GLY A 408 -13.61 13.50 9.17
N ILE A 409 -12.93 12.71 10.02
CA ILE A 409 -13.29 11.30 10.23
C ILE A 409 -14.50 11.09 11.18
N GLY A 410 -15.04 12.18 11.75
CA GLY A 410 -16.29 12.22 12.50
C GLY A 410 -16.18 11.81 13.98
N GLN A 411 -15.51 10.71 14.30
CA GLN A 411 -15.33 10.24 15.68
C GLN A 411 -13.99 9.52 15.88
N THR A 412 -13.57 9.39 17.14
CA THR A 412 -12.42 8.53 17.47
C THR A 412 -12.74 7.09 17.09
N THR A 413 -11.82 6.42 16.39
CA THR A 413 -12.02 5.04 15.92
C THR A 413 -10.74 4.24 15.93
N VAL A 414 -10.87 2.92 15.86
CA VAL A 414 -9.75 1.98 15.69
C VAL A 414 -9.83 1.38 14.30
N LEU A 415 -8.73 1.44 13.58
CA LEU A 415 -8.61 0.86 12.26
C LEU A 415 -7.62 -0.30 12.33
N ILE A 416 -7.97 -1.38 11.64
CA ILE A 416 -7.09 -2.54 11.45
C ILE A 416 -6.83 -2.66 9.96
N HIS A 417 -5.58 -2.49 9.57
CA HIS A 417 -5.15 -2.70 8.21
C HIS A 417 -4.41 -4.02 8.08
N GLU A 418 -4.72 -4.75 7.02
CA GLU A 418 -4.07 -5.98 6.59
C GLU A 418 -3.10 -5.66 5.44
N LEU A 419 -1.83 -5.99 5.64
CA LEU A 419 -0.84 -6.06 4.58
C LEU A 419 -0.67 -7.52 4.17
N ARG A 420 -0.97 -7.82 2.92
CA ARG A 420 -0.69 -9.15 2.33
C ARG A 420 0.69 -9.12 1.72
N SER A 421 1.63 -9.88 2.24
CA SER A 421 2.98 -9.97 1.69
C SER A 421 3.48 -11.37 1.91
N GLU A 422 3.99 -12.01 0.86
CA GLU A 422 4.76 -13.23 1.06
C GLU A 422 6.00 -12.88 1.89
N TYR A 423 6.21 -13.63 2.99
CA TYR A 423 7.41 -13.61 3.83
C TYR A 423 7.57 -12.34 4.69
N THR A 424 7.06 -12.37 5.92
CA THR A 424 7.13 -11.25 6.89
C THR A 424 8.48 -11.09 7.61
N THR A 425 9.47 -11.95 7.32
CA THR A 425 10.79 -12.02 8.01
C THR A 425 11.98 -11.77 7.08
N MET A 426 11.86 -10.78 6.19
CA MET A 426 12.82 -10.51 5.10
C MET A 426 13.98 -9.56 5.47
N THR A 427 15.11 -9.72 4.79
CA THR A 427 16.15 -8.69 4.63
C THR A 427 15.54 -7.41 4.02
N LYS A 428 16.00 -6.25 4.48
CA LYS A 428 15.67 -4.94 3.89
C LYS A 428 16.91 -4.36 3.20
N GLY A 429 16.70 -3.33 2.36
CA GLY A 429 17.80 -2.60 1.72
C GLY A 429 18.19 -3.08 0.33
N TRP A 430 17.38 -3.92 -0.33
CA TRP A 430 17.66 -4.36 -1.70
C TRP A 430 17.09 -3.40 -2.74
N ARG A 431 17.87 -3.14 -3.79
CA ARG A 431 17.55 -2.22 -4.88
C ARG A 431 18.04 -2.73 -6.23
N VAL A 432 17.30 -2.40 -7.27
CA VAL A 432 17.74 -2.57 -8.66
C VAL A 432 18.74 -1.48 -9.00
N CYS A 433 19.83 -1.84 -9.65
CA CYS A 433 20.71 -0.88 -10.30
C CYS A 433 20.21 -0.59 -11.72
N ARG A 434 20.06 0.68 -12.13
CA ARG A 434 19.63 1.00 -13.51
C ARG A 434 20.66 0.66 -14.58
N LEU A 435 21.92 0.51 -14.20
CA LEU A 435 23.02 0.29 -15.14
C LEU A 435 23.16 -1.19 -15.49
N CYS A 436 23.18 -2.06 -14.47
CA CYS A 436 23.34 -3.50 -14.66
C CYS A 436 22.05 -4.30 -14.47
N HIS A 437 20.95 -3.67 -14.06
CA HIS A 437 19.64 -4.29 -13.76
C HIS A 437 19.63 -5.31 -12.63
N ALA A 438 20.77 -5.53 -11.97
CA ALA A 438 20.89 -6.50 -10.88
C ALA A 438 20.23 -5.98 -9.60
N LEU A 439 19.68 -6.92 -8.82
CA LEU A 439 19.27 -6.67 -7.45
C LEU A 439 20.49 -6.69 -6.54
N THR A 440 20.72 -5.58 -5.86
CA THR A 440 21.87 -5.38 -4.99
C THR A 440 21.44 -4.86 -3.63
N ASP A 441 22.23 -5.12 -2.61
CA ASP A 441 22.13 -4.44 -1.31
C ASP A 441 22.35 -2.92 -1.50
N VAL A 442 22.23 -2.09 -0.46
CA VAL A 442 22.65 -0.68 -0.49
C VAL A 442 24.11 -0.49 -0.06
N ARG A 443 24.74 -1.52 0.50
CA ARG A 443 26.12 -1.53 1.03
C ARG A 443 27.21 -1.78 -0.04
N THR A 444 26.96 -1.45 -1.30
CA THR A 444 27.65 -2.09 -2.45
C THR A 444 28.91 -1.40 -2.95
N THR A 445 29.66 -2.15 -3.77
CA THR A 445 30.91 -1.77 -4.43
C THR A 445 30.71 -1.69 -5.97
N VAL A 446 31.68 -2.12 -6.78
CA VAL A 446 31.79 -1.87 -8.24
C VAL A 446 30.65 -2.50 -9.06
N CYS A 447 30.03 -1.68 -9.91
CA CYS A 447 29.07 -2.09 -10.92
C CYS A 447 29.79 -2.58 -12.20
N PRO A 448 29.25 -3.56 -12.95
CA PRO A 448 29.77 -3.93 -14.28
C PRO A 448 29.92 -2.77 -15.27
N ALA A 449 29.20 -1.65 -15.05
CA ALA A 449 29.32 -0.44 -15.86
C ALA A 449 30.60 0.39 -15.57
N GLY A 450 31.47 -0.06 -14.66
CA GLY A 450 32.70 0.65 -14.29
C GLY A 450 32.52 1.78 -13.28
N SER A 451 31.33 1.90 -12.66
CA SER A 451 30.99 2.92 -11.67
C SER A 451 30.38 2.32 -10.41
N PHE A 452 29.90 3.15 -9.47
CA PHE A 452 28.99 2.69 -8.41
C PHE A 452 27.61 2.34 -8.98
N HIS A 453 26.85 1.51 -8.26
CA HIS A 453 25.47 1.20 -8.62
C HIS A 453 24.57 2.43 -8.52
N ASP A 454 23.71 2.65 -9.52
CA ASP A 454 22.73 3.74 -9.54
C ASP A 454 21.32 3.22 -9.23
N HIS A 455 20.75 3.68 -8.12
CA HIS A 455 19.45 3.27 -7.60
C HIS A 455 18.35 4.34 -7.71
N SER A 456 18.55 5.39 -8.50
CA SER A 456 17.67 6.56 -8.63
C SER A 456 16.20 6.24 -8.97
N ARG A 457 15.91 5.07 -9.55
CA ARG A 457 14.56 4.63 -9.97
C ARG A 457 14.16 3.26 -9.41
N SER A 458 14.85 2.80 -8.38
CA SER A 458 14.57 1.50 -7.77
C SER A 458 13.49 1.59 -6.69
N GLY A 459 12.53 0.67 -6.73
CA GLY A 459 11.74 0.28 -5.55
C GLY A 459 12.63 -0.27 -4.44
N ASN A 460 12.06 -0.50 -3.25
CA ASN A 460 12.75 -1.28 -2.22
C ASN A 460 12.24 -2.69 -2.25
N TYR A 461 13.17 -3.61 -2.41
CA TYR A 461 12.87 -5.02 -2.41
C TYR A 461 13.22 -5.58 -1.05
N LYS A 462 12.39 -6.52 -0.64
CA LYS A 462 12.65 -7.34 0.51
C LYS A 462 12.97 -8.72 -0.02
N LEU A 463 13.95 -9.41 0.58
CA LEU A 463 14.26 -10.80 0.22
C LEU A 463 14.13 -11.70 1.43
N PRO A 464 13.53 -12.89 1.30
CA PRO A 464 13.42 -13.82 2.40
C PRO A 464 14.83 -14.28 2.78
N TYR A 465 15.21 -14.04 4.04
CA TYR A 465 16.34 -14.77 4.61
C TYR A 465 15.97 -16.25 4.65
N ASN A 466 16.98 -17.11 4.54
CA ASN A 466 16.91 -18.39 5.24
C ASN A 466 17.02 -18.10 6.75
N ASN A 467 15.95 -17.59 7.37
CA ASN A 467 15.83 -17.61 8.81
C ASN A 467 15.53 -19.05 9.21
N GLY A 468 16.56 -19.89 9.22
CA GLY A 468 16.47 -21.17 9.90
C GLY A 468 16.27 -20.95 11.40
N PRO A 469 15.63 -21.89 12.09
CA PRO A 469 16.39 -23.11 12.30
C PRO A 469 15.54 -24.34 12.05
N GLY A 470 16.01 -25.19 11.15
CA GLY A 470 15.96 -26.60 11.47
C GLY A 470 17.36 -27.02 11.87
N ASP A 471 17.47 -27.83 12.92
CA ASP A 471 18.71 -28.49 13.27
C ASP A 471 19.00 -29.52 12.17
N ASP A 472 20.11 -29.34 11.46
CA ASP A 472 20.43 -30.09 10.25
C ASP A 472 21.36 -31.28 10.53
N GLY A 473 21.81 -31.50 11.76
CA GLY A 473 22.76 -32.56 12.09
C GLY A 473 22.21 -34.00 12.10
N TRP A 474 21.01 -34.28 11.58
CA TRP A 474 20.34 -35.58 11.75
C TRP A 474 20.57 -36.55 10.59
N HIS A 475 20.90 -37.79 10.92
CA HIS A 475 21.20 -38.86 9.98
C HIS A 475 20.58 -40.19 10.44
N PRO A 476 20.16 -41.07 9.51
CA PRO A 476 19.76 -42.42 9.88
C PRO A 476 21.02 -43.27 10.16
N CYS A 477 20.97 -44.04 11.23
CA CYS A 477 21.99 -45.07 11.47
C CYS A 477 21.71 -46.28 10.57
N THR A 478 22.62 -46.66 9.68
CA THR A 478 22.44 -47.81 8.77
C THR A 478 22.28 -49.13 9.50
N MET A 479 22.82 -49.24 10.71
CA MET A 479 22.82 -50.48 11.49
C MET A 479 21.61 -50.64 12.43
N CYS A 480 21.11 -49.54 13.03
CA CYS A 480 19.95 -49.60 13.95
C CYS A 480 18.71 -48.86 13.43
N GLN A 481 18.82 -48.16 12.29
CA GLN A 481 17.75 -47.42 11.62
C GLN A 481 17.00 -46.43 12.52
N SER A 482 17.69 -45.93 13.55
CA SER A 482 17.24 -44.83 14.40
C SER A 482 17.81 -43.51 13.87
N LEU A 483 17.11 -42.41 14.14
CA LEU A 483 17.55 -41.06 13.76
C LEU A 483 18.53 -40.50 14.80
N VAL A 484 19.75 -40.16 14.38
CA VAL A 484 20.89 -39.81 15.25
C VAL A 484 21.47 -38.45 14.85
N HIS A 485 21.93 -37.67 15.83
CA HIS A 485 22.54 -36.36 15.59
C HIS A 485 24.08 -36.41 15.54
N HIS A 486 24.69 -35.90 14.46
CA HIS A 486 26.12 -35.94 14.16
C HIS A 486 26.93 -34.83 14.87
N THR A 487 26.99 -34.87 16.19
CA THR A 487 27.98 -34.06 16.96
C THR A 487 28.98 -35.00 17.65
N ALA A 488 29.98 -35.45 16.90
CA ALA A 488 31.18 -36.22 17.30
C ALA A 488 30.96 -37.65 17.89
N SER A 489 31.76 -38.63 17.43
CA SER A 489 31.70 -40.07 17.77
C SER A 489 32.76 -40.50 18.80
N PRO A 490 32.62 -41.67 19.48
CA PRO A 490 31.53 -42.65 19.38
C PRO A 490 30.66 -42.73 20.65
N VAL A 491 29.37 -42.93 20.42
CA VAL A 491 28.34 -42.98 21.45
C VAL A 491 27.39 -44.15 21.15
N SER A 492 27.03 -44.92 22.18
CA SER A 492 26.57 -46.31 22.09
C SER A 492 25.37 -46.56 21.17
N CYS A 493 25.54 -47.47 20.21
CA CYS A 493 24.50 -48.05 19.36
C CYS A 493 24.12 -49.47 19.83
N PRO A 494 22.84 -49.87 19.81
CA PRO A 494 22.42 -51.21 20.23
C PRO A 494 22.85 -52.33 19.27
N ALA A 495 23.22 -52.00 18.02
CA ALA A 495 23.60 -52.98 17.00
C ALA A 495 25.11 -53.27 16.95
N ASP A 496 25.97 -52.26 17.19
CA ASP A 496 27.42 -52.39 16.99
C ASP A 496 28.25 -51.45 17.90
N SER A 497 27.70 -51.06 19.06
CA SER A 497 28.31 -50.11 20.01
C SER A 497 28.64 -48.71 19.47
N VAL A 498 28.56 -48.47 18.16
CA VAL A 498 28.77 -47.20 17.46
C VAL A 498 27.69 -47.01 16.39
N HIS A 499 27.20 -45.78 16.23
CA HIS A 499 26.26 -45.45 15.16
C HIS A 499 27.01 -45.30 13.83
N HIS A 500 26.63 -46.12 12.84
CA HIS A 500 27.10 -46.01 11.46
C HIS A 500 26.13 -45.12 10.70
N LEU A 501 26.51 -43.89 10.39
CA LEU A 501 25.59 -42.93 9.77
C LEU A 501 25.60 -43.07 8.25
N ASP A 502 24.42 -43.09 7.64
CA ASP A 502 24.31 -42.86 6.21
C ASP A 502 24.49 -41.36 5.95
N LEU A 503 25.68 -40.95 5.52
CA LEU A 503 25.94 -39.55 5.18
C LEU A 503 25.25 -39.11 3.88
N SER A 504 24.70 -40.04 3.10
CA SER A 504 23.97 -39.72 1.87
C SER A 504 22.54 -39.24 2.15
N LYS A 505 21.95 -39.67 3.27
CA LYS A 505 20.64 -39.20 3.76
C LYS A 505 20.83 -38.29 4.97
N LYS A 506 20.41 -37.04 4.84
CA LYS A 506 20.49 -36.02 5.92
C LYS A 506 19.09 -35.46 6.15
N PHE A 507 18.74 -35.15 7.39
CA PHE A 507 17.40 -34.65 7.75
C PHE A 507 17.48 -33.34 8.51
N THR A 508 16.50 -32.47 8.27
CA THR A 508 16.31 -31.24 9.06
C THR A 508 15.17 -31.44 10.04
N LEU A 509 15.42 -31.26 11.33
CA LEU A 509 14.36 -31.22 12.34
C LEU A 509 14.07 -29.81 12.79
N THR A 510 12.79 -29.43 12.84
CA THR A 510 12.37 -28.11 13.30
C THR A 510 12.36 -28.09 14.83
N PRO A 511 13.13 -27.21 15.51
CA PRO A 511 12.98 -26.98 16.93
C PRO A 511 11.55 -26.57 17.23
N SER A 512 10.98 -27.13 18.28
CA SER A 512 9.60 -26.95 18.67
C SER A 512 9.28 -25.48 18.76
N ASN A 513 8.36 -25.18 17.87
CA ASN A 513 7.69 -23.96 17.50
C ASN A 513 6.23 -23.91 17.89
N SER A 514 5.62 -22.74 18.02
CA SER A 514 4.17 -22.70 18.18
C SER A 514 3.57 -22.67 16.79
N ASN A 515 4.38 -22.35 15.77
CA ASN A 515 4.10 -22.54 14.36
C ASN A 515 4.65 -23.86 13.81
N ALA A 516 5.27 -24.71 14.63
CA ALA A 516 5.73 -26.00 14.13
C ALA A 516 4.50 -26.92 14.00
N GLU A 517 4.18 -27.27 12.76
CA GLU A 517 3.14 -28.25 12.47
C GLU A 517 3.67 -29.65 12.82
N GLY A 518 2.89 -30.42 13.60
CA GLY A 518 3.25 -31.77 14.02
C GLY A 518 3.27 -31.98 15.53
N GLN A 519 3.87 -33.09 15.96
CA GLN A 519 3.95 -33.51 17.35
C GLN A 519 5.22 -32.98 18.01
N PRO A 520 5.11 -32.13 19.05
CA PRO A 520 6.25 -31.68 19.87
C PRO A 520 6.65 -32.76 20.89
N GLY A 521 7.73 -32.54 21.65
CA GLY A 521 8.16 -33.48 22.69
C GLY A 521 9.29 -34.42 22.27
N TRP A 522 9.90 -34.22 21.09
CA TRP A 522 11.04 -35.00 20.63
C TRP A 522 12.34 -34.35 21.09
N LYS A 523 13.26 -35.12 21.67
CA LYS A 523 14.53 -34.60 22.19
C LYS A 523 15.69 -35.52 21.86
N ARG A 524 16.86 -34.90 21.67
CA ARG A 524 18.13 -35.60 21.53
C ARG A 524 18.55 -36.16 22.90
N CYS A 525 18.94 -37.43 22.94
CA CYS A 525 19.61 -37.99 24.10
C CYS A 525 21.08 -37.55 24.13
N SER A 526 21.56 -36.96 25.22
CA SER A 526 22.97 -36.59 25.42
C SER A 526 23.92 -37.80 25.54
N LYS A 527 23.39 -38.99 25.87
CA LYS A 527 24.17 -40.22 26.06
C LYS A 527 24.24 -41.14 24.84
N CYS A 528 23.38 -40.96 23.83
CA CYS A 528 23.39 -41.78 22.61
C CYS A 528 23.08 -41.00 21.33
N HIS A 529 22.75 -39.71 21.45
CA HIS A 529 22.41 -38.79 20.36
C HIS A 529 21.23 -39.19 19.47
N VAL A 530 20.52 -40.27 19.81
CA VAL A 530 19.26 -40.67 19.19
C VAL A 530 18.14 -39.69 19.56
N LEU A 531 17.24 -39.43 18.63
CA LEU A 531 15.99 -38.71 18.88
C LEU A 531 15.00 -39.64 19.60
N SER A 532 14.57 -39.26 20.80
CA SER A 532 13.53 -39.98 21.54
C SER A 532 12.41 -39.05 21.99
N PHE A 533 11.22 -39.64 22.14
CA PHE A 533 10.02 -38.95 22.53
C PHE A 533 9.95 -38.81 24.06
N THR A 534 9.55 -37.64 24.53
CA THR A 534 9.47 -37.29 25.96
C THR A 534 8.07 -36.91 26.41
N GLY A 535 7.07 -37.05 25.54
CA GLY A 535 5.69 -36.64 25.79
C GLY A 535 4.89 -37.56 26.73
N HIS A 536 5.39 -38.76 27.05
CA HIS A 536 4.73 -39.67 28.00
C HIS A 536 5.33 -39.52 29.42
N SER A 537 4.48 -39.20 30.40
CA SER A 537 4.90 -39.05 31.80
C SER A 537 5.18 -40.40 32.46
N GLY A 538 6.46 -40.76 32.65
CA GLY A 538 6.87 -41.83 33.56
C GLY A 538 7.96 -42.78 33.05
N THR A 539 8.24 -42.82 31.75
CA THR A 539 9.27 -43.71 31.17
C THR A 539 10.14 -42.95 30.17
N LYS A 540 11.45 -42.87 30.42
CA LYS A 540 12.42 -42.23 29.51
C LYS A 540 13.01 -43.21 28.49
N GLY A 541 12.47 -44.42 28.35
CA GLY A 541 13.01 -45.49 27.50
C GLY A 541 14.39 -46.00 27.95
N ALA A 542 14.74 -47.22 27.55
CA ALA A 542 16.09 -47.77 27.77
C ALA A 542 17.09 -47.13 26.79
N CYS A 543 18.26 -46.72 27.29
CA CYS A 543 19.31 -46.09 26.48
C CYS A 543 20.46 -47.07 26.21
N PRO A 544 20.95 -47.20 24.97
CA PRO A 544 22.12 -48.04 24.69
C PRO A 544 23.41 -47.53 25.36
N GLY A 545 23.46 -46.25 25.73
CA GLY A 545 24.54 -45.65 26.54
C GLY A 545 24.46 -45.97 28.04
N GLY A 546 23.51 -46.81 28.47
CA GLY A 546 23.31 -47.22 29.86
C GLY A 546 22.19 -46.45 30.57
N GLY A 547 21.36 -47.20 31.33
CA GLY A 547 20.21 -46.65 32.05
C GLY A 547 19.12 -46.15 31.10
N THR A 548 18.50 -45.02 31.42
CA THR A 548 17.46 -44.38 30.60
C THR A 548 17.97 -43.14 29.85
N HIS A 549 17.23 -42.68 28.82
CA HIS A 549 17.62 -41.52 28.02
C HIS A 549 17.76 -40.24 28.85
N GLU A 550 18.74 -39.40 28.50
CA GLU A 550 19.05 -38.16 29.21
C GLU A 550 19.01 -36.97 28.25
N HIS A 551 18.15 -36.00 28.50
CA HIS A 551 17.82 -34.92 27.53
C HIS A 551 18.39 -33.55 27.92
N SER A 552 19.23 -33.52 28.94
CA SER A 552 19.95 -32.30 29.34
C SER A 552 20.73 -31.71 28.16
N GLY A 553 20.48 -30.43 27.86
CA GLY A 553 21.12 -29.71 26.76
C GLY A 553 20.52 -29.93 25.36
N SER A 554 19.42 -30.70 25.22
CA SER A 554 18.67 -30.79 23.97
C SER A 554 17.56 -29.75 23.88
N PRO A 555 17.39 -29.05 22.73
CA PRO A 555 16.13 -28.38 22.46
C PRO A 555 15.01 -29.44 22.26
N ASP A 556 13.77 -28.97 22.31
CA ASP A 556 12.61 -29.77 21.91
C ASP A 556 12.41 -29.65 20.41
N TYR A 557 12.01 -30.72 19.73
CA TYR A 557 11.74 -30.77 18.29
C TYR A 557 10.29 -31.18 18.02
N THR A 558 9.75 -30.69 16.91
CA THR A 558 8.39 -31.04 16.45
C THR A 558 8.47 -31.82 15.15
N LEU A 559 7.85 -33.00 15.11
CA LEU A 559 7.82 -33.87 13.93
C LEU A 559 6.43 -33.88 13.29
N LEU A 560 6.36 -33.69 11.98
CA LEU A 560 5.12 -33.87 11.22
C LEU A 560 4.66 -35.32 11.30
N HIS A 561 3.36 -35.54 11.41
CA HIS A 561 2.78 -36.88 11.43
C HIS A 561 1.46 -36.94 10.66
N ASN A 562 1.12 -38.12 10.12
CA ASN A 562 -0.15 -38.42 9.45
C ASN A 562 -0.58 -37.37 8.40
N THR A 563 0.36 -36.94 7.55
CA THR A 563 0.09 -35.95 6.48
C THR A 563 -0.70 -36.58 5.33
N PRO A 564 -1.73 -35.92 4.76
CA PRO A 564 -2.46 -36.42 3.59
C PRO A 564 -1.59 -36.45 2.31
N ASP A 565 -1.91 -37.34 1.38
CA ASP A 565 -1.24 -37.51 0.05
C ASP A 565 -1.34 -36.28 -0.89
N SER A 566 -1.99 -35.18 -0.48
CA SER A 566 -2.26 -34.00 -1.31
C SER A 566 -1.22 -32.87 -1.19
N ILE A 567 0.01 -33.18 -0.75
CA ILE A 567 1.13 -32.23 -0.77
C ILE A 567 1.80 -32.23 -2.16
N PRO A 568 2.20 -31.07 -2.74
CA PRO A 568 2.87 -31.01 -4.04
C PRO A 568 4.15 -31.86 -4.11
N ALA A 569 4.40 -32.46 -5.28
CA ALA A 569 5.48 -33.43 -5.54
C ALA A 569 6.93 -32.88 -5.41
N ASP A 570 7.12 -31.65 -4.94
CA ASP A 570 8.40 -30.96 -4.82
C ASP A 570 8.91 -30.81 -3.39
N ILE A 571 8.24 -31.40 -2.39
CA ILE A 571 8.81 -31.63 -1.05
C ILE A 571 9.27 -33.08 -0.92
N GLU A 572 10.57 -33.32 -1.09
CA GLU A 572 11.20 -34.60 -0.76
C GLU A 572 11.11 -34.83 0.76
N ARG A 573 10.36 -35.85 1.16
CA ARG A 573 10.17 -36.26 2.56
C ARG A 573 10.33 -37.77 2.63
N GLU A 574 10.94 -38.24 3.71
CA GLU A 574 10.95 -39.67 4.03
C GLU A 574 9.86 -39.93 5.07
N ASP A 575 8.90 -40.78 4.72
CA ASP A 575 7.84 -41.29 5.59
C ASP A 575 8.25 -42.63 6.21
N ASN A 576 7.32 -43.36 6.82
CA ASN A 576 7.55 -44.63 7.51
C ASN A 576 8.44 -44.56 8.76
N TRP A 577 8.67 -43.37 9.33
CA TRP A 577 9.31 -43.23 10.63
C TRP A 577 8.29 -43.40 11.75
N ARG A 578 8.60 -44.25 12.73
CA ARG A 578 7.67 -44.66 13.80
C ARG A 578 8.29 -44.50 15.17
N TRP A 579 7.47 -44.10 16.13
CA TRP A 579 7.79 -44.13 17.55
C TRP A 579 7.73 -45.58 18.06
N CYS A 580 8.71 -45.99 18.85
CA CYS A 580 8.70 -47.29 19.51
C CYS A 580 8.36 -47.17 21.00
N ARG A 581 7.33 -47.89 21.46
CA ARG A 581 6.89 -47.85 22.88
C ARG A 581 7.79 -48.57 23.88
N LYS A 582 8.79 -49.34 23.43
CA LYS A 582 9.75 -50.03 24.33
C LYS A 582 10.96 -49.16 24.66
N CYS A 583 11.42 -48.36 23.70
CA CYS A 583 12.64 -47.57 23.82
C CYS A 583 12.43 -46.06 23.65
N GLU A 584 11.20 -45.63 23.35
CA GLU A 584 10.82 -44.23 23.11
C GLU A 584 11.52 -43.56 21.91
N CYS A 585 12.38 -44.28 21.18
CA CYS A 585 13.12 -43.74 20.04
C CYS A 585 12.26 -43.65 18.77
N LEU A 586 12.63 -42.73 17.88
CA LEU A 586 12.16 -42.73 16.49
C LEU A 586 12.98 -43.75 15.68
N ALA A 587 12.29 -44.71 15.06
CA ALA A 587 12.89 -45.77 14.26
C ALA A 587 12.14 -45.97 12.94
N TYR A 588 12.85 -46.33 11.88
CA TYR A 588 12.24 -46.64 10.59
C TYR A 588 11.44 -47.96 10.64
N ALA A 589 10.21 -47.95 10.11
CA ALA A 589 9.32 -49.11 10.14
C ALA A 589 9.91 -50.31 9.36
N GLY A 590 9.79 -51.52 9.92
CA GLY A 590 10.29 -52.75 9.30
C GLY A 590 11.66 -53.22 9.80
N TYR A 591 12.30 -52.51 10.73
CA TYR A 591 13.59 -52.90 11.30
C TYR A 591 13.47 -53.55 12.70
N PRO A 592 14.11 -54.71 12.98
CA PRO A 592 13.81 -55.52 14.17
C PRO A 592 14.74 -55.28 15.39
N LEU A 593 15.67 -54.33 15.37
CA LEU A 593 16.69 -54.19 16.42
C LEU A 593 16.34 -53.09 17.44
N CYS A 594 15.64 -53.45 18.51
CA CYS A 594 15.36 -52.57 19.64
C CYS A 594 16.37 -52.76 20.78
N VAL A 595 16.81 -51.66 21.40
CA VAL A 595 17.68 -51.69 22.61
C VAL A 595 17.06 -52.44 23.79
N SER A 596 15.73 -52.48 23.88
CA SER A 596 15.01 -53.22 24.91
C SER A 596 14.84 -54.72 24.61
N GLY A 597 15.46 -55.21 23.52
CA GLY A 597 15.38 -56.60 23.07
C GLY A 597 14.19 -56.90 22.14
N GLY A 598 14.44 -57.74 21.12
CA GLY A 598 13.46 -58.09 20.08
C GLY A 598 13.08 -56.92 19.15
N PRO A 599 12.03 -57.07 18.32
CA PRO A 599 11.59 -56.02 17.40
C PRO A 599 11.05 -54.78 18.09
N HIS A 600 11.17 -53.63 17.43
CA HIS A 600 10.48 -52.41 17.85
C HIS A 600 8.97 -52.68 17.92
N ASP A 601 8.36 -52.36 19.06
CA ASP A 601 6.91 -52.33 19.17
C ASP A 601 6.43 -50.94 18.77
N LEU A 602 5.82 -50.88 17.60
CA LEU A 602 5.32 -49.67 16.95
C LEU A 602 3.81 -49.49 17.19
N SER A 603 3.20 -50.32 18.05
CA SER A 603 1.77 -50.27 18.34
C SER A 603 1.40 -48.93 18.97
N GLY A 604 0.45 -48.22 18.34
CA GLY A 604 0.04 -46.89 18.78
C GLY A 604 0.88 -45.74 18.21
N SER A 605 1.87 -46.01 17.34
CA SER A 605 2.63 -44.98 16.65
C SER A 605 1.88 -44.40 15.45
N MET A 606 1.92 -43.07 15.33
CA MET A 606 1.64 -42.35 14.07
C MET A 606 2.76 -42.58 13.05
N ASP A 607 2.53 -42.19 11.80
CA ASP A 607 3.60 -42.14 10.79
C ASP A 607 4.21 -40.74 10.75
N TYR A 608 5.50 -40.64 11.05
CA TYR A 608 6.21 -39.37 11.11
C TYR A 608 6.93 -39.11 9.78
N ALA A 609 6.78 -37.89 9.25
CA ALA A 609 7.42 -37.47 8.01
C ALA A 609 8.64 -36.60 8.32
N LEU A 610 9.83 -37.06 7.91
CA LEU A 610 11.06 -36.31 8.04
C LEU A 610 11.37 -35.54 6.76
N LYS A 611 11.81 -34.29 6.91
CA LYS A 611 12.21 -33.46 5.77
C LYS A 611 13.65 -33.81 5.40
N GLU A 612 13.83 -34.46 4.25
CA GLU A 612 15.15 -34.78 3.73
C GLU A 612 15.85 -33.48 3.31
N LEU A 613 17.07 -33.30 3.80
CA LEU A 613 18.05 -32.41 3.22
C LEU A 613 18.60 -33.15 2.01
N SER A 614 17.96 -33.01 0.86
CA SER A 614 18.70 -33.29 -0.36
C SER A 614 19.90 -32.36 -0.37
N PHE A 615 21.09 -32.97 -0.41
CA PHE A 615 22.34 -32.27 -0.68
C PHE A 615 22.20 -31.55 -2.02
N ARG A 616 21.62 -30.34 -2.01
CA ARG A 616 22.08 -29.35 -2.96
C ARG A 616 23.47 -28.97 -2.47
N HIS A 617 24.46 -29.63 -3.05
CA HIS A 617 25.63 -28.90 -3.56
C HIS A 617 25.17 -27.53 -4.08
N PRO A 618 26.01 -26.48 -4.04
CA PRO A 618 25.65 -25.11 -4.42
C PRO A 618 25.35 -24.98 -5.93
N TYR A 619 24.46 -25.78 -6.48
CA TYR A 619 23.99 -25.78 -7.84
C TYR A 619 22.51 -25.41 -7.78
N ARG A 620 22.21 -24.21 -8.29
CA ARG A 620 20.89 -23.57 -8.40
C ARG A 620 20.31 -22.96 -7.12
N ALA A 621 21.12 -22.74 -6.08
CA ALA A 621 20.74 -22.00 -4.87
C ALA A 621 20.80 -20.49 -5.11
N HIS A 622 19.88 -19.72 -4.50
CA HIS A 622 19.91 -18.26 -4.55
C HIS A 622 20.76 -17.73 -3.38
N MET A 623 21.74 -16.89 -3.68
CA MET A 623 22.73 -16.43 -2.71
C MET A 623 22.95 -14.92 -2.82
N ALA A 624 23.21 -14.27 -1.69
CA ALA A 624 23.74 -12.91 -1.64
C ALA A 624 25.28 -12.95 -1.67
N CYS A 625 25.91 -12.48 -2.75
CA CYS A 625 27.37 -12.48 -2.87
C CYS A 625 28.01 -11.53 -1.86
N LYS A 626 28.97 -12.00 -1.05
CA LYS A 626 29.69 -11.16 -0.08
C LYS A 626 30.64 -10.12 -0.69
N LYS A 627 30.99 -10.25 -1.98
CA LYS A 627 31.95 -9.36 -2.67
C LYS A 627 31.26 -8.16 -3.34
N CYS A 628 30.27 -8.45 -4.17
CA CYS A 628 29.53 -7.44 -4.93
C CYS A 628 28.17 -7.11 -4.34
N PHE A 629 27.73 -7.82 -3.30
CA PHE A 629 26.45 -7.63 -2.64
C PHE A 629 25.24 -7.75 -3.59
N CYS A 630 25.41 -8.42 -4.72
CA CYS A 630 24.34 -8.75 -5.65
C CYS A 630 23.74 -10.13 -5.34
N VAL A 631 22.46 -10.31 -5.66
CA VAL A 631 21.83 -11.62 -5.63
C VAL A 631 22.15 -12.38 -6.90
N PHE A 632 22.62 -13.62 -6.73
CA PHE A 632 22.92 -14.50 -7.83
C PHE A 632 22.37 -15.90 -7.57
N ARG A 633 22.19 -16.67 -8.66
CA ARG A 633 21.86 -18.09 -8.60
C ARG A 633 23.11 -18.89 -8.90
N THR A 634 23.50 -19.78 -8.01
CA THR A 634 24.66 -20.62 -8.27
C THR A 634 24.39 -21.52 -9.49
N GLY A 635 25.32 -21.62 -10.44
CA GLY A 635 25.14 -22.44 -11.64
C GLY A 635 25.76 -23.82 -11.46
N ILE A 636 25.35 -24.81 -12.26
CA ILE A 636 25.89 -26.20 -12.24
C ILE A 636 27.41 -26.22 -12.49
N VAL A 637 27.92 -25.22 -13.21
CA VAL A 637 29.35 -25.07 -13.51
C VAL A 637 29.80 -23.68 -13.03
N GLY A 638 29.95 -23.53 -11.72
CA GLY A 638 30.44 -22.30 -11.09
C GLY A 638 29.39 -21.21 -10.84
N CYS A 639 29.82 -20.13 -10.18
CA CYS A 639 28.93 -19.08 -9.67
C CYS A 639 28.76 -17.87 -10.61
N GLY A 640 29.26 -17.94 -11.84
CA GLY A 640 29.23 -16.84 -12.81
C GLY A 640 30.20 -15.70 -12.47
N PRO A 641 30.64 -14.90 -13.47
CA PRO A 641 31.57 -13.79 -13.29
C PRO A 641 30.99 -12.66 -12.42
N CYS A 642 31.81 -12.18 -11.49
CA CYS A 642 31.50 -11.13 -10.53
C CYS A 642 32.21 -9.82 -10.92
N ALA A 643 31.50 -8.70 -10.84
CA ALA A 643 32.05 -7.36 -11.12
C ALA A 643 33.22 -6.95 -10.20
N SER A 644 33.29 -7.54 -9.00
CA SER A 644 34.40 -7.34 -8.05
C SER A 644 35.61 -8.25 -8.31
N GLY A 645 35.63 -8.97 -9.44
CA GLY A 645 36.69 -9.91 -9.82
C GLY A 645 36.39 -11.37 -9.47
N GLY A 646 36.82 -12.27 -10.36
CA GLY A 646 36.58 -13.71 -10.28
C GLY A 646 35.10 -14.08 -10.34
N ASN A 647 34.72 -15.21 -9.73
CA ASN A 647 33.31 -15.67 -9.69
C ASN A 647 32.54 -15.14 -8.46
N HIS A 648 31.21 -15.15 -8.49
CA HIS A 648 30.41 -14.82 -7.29
C HIS A 648 30.74 -15.76 -6.12
N SER A 649 30.71 -15.23 -4.89
CA SER A 649 31.07 -15.96 -3.67
C SER A 649 29.90 -16.84 -3.22
N ALA A 650 30.08 -18.17 -3.27
CA ALA A 650 29.09 -19.14 -2.81
C ALA A 650 28.92 -19.17 -1.28
N ASP A 651 29.88 -18.65 -0.51
CA ASP A 651 29.80 -18.54 0.96
C ASP A 651 28.86 -17.41 1.45
N GLY A 652 28.01 -16.92 0.56
CA GLY A 652 27.06 -15.85 0.80
C GLY A 652 25.90 -16.23 1.71
N THR A 653 24.97 -15.29 1.94
CA THR A 653 23.74 -15.61 2.66
C THR A 653 22.76 -16.32 1.73
N PRO A 654 22.25 -17.51 2.09
CA PRO A 654 21.24 -18.20 1.29
C PRO A 654 19.88 -17.50 1.35
N LEU A 655 19.18 -17.53 0.21
CA LEU A 655 17.88 -16.89 -0.01
C LEU A 655 16.87 -17.92 -0.57
N THR A 656 15.61 -17.80 -0.16
CA THR A 656 14.53 -18.69 -0.60
C THR A 656 13.64 -18.00 -1.62
N LEU A 657 14.03 -18.02 -2.90
CA LEU A 657 13.21 -17.47 -3.99
C LEU A 657 12.47 -18.58 -4.73
N ALA A 658 11.15 -18.48 -4.79
CA ALA A 658 10.29 -19.38 -5.55
C ALA A 658 9.94 -18.78 -6.93
N PRO A 659 9.92 -19.59 -8.00
CA PRO A 659 9.42 -19.14 -9.28
C PRO A 659 7.91 -18.89 -9.21
N THR A 660 7.42 -17.92 -9.98
CA THR A 660 6.00 -17.62 -10.11
C THR A 660 5.32 -18.77 -10.86
N THR A 661 4.69 -19.70 -10.16
CA THR A 661 3.75 -20.68 -10.74
C THR A 661 2.36 -20.05 -10.83
N ALA A 662 1.63 -20.37 -11.90
CA ALA A 662 0.31 -19.80 -12.17
C ALA A 662 -0.75 -20.31 -11.17
N SER A 663 -0.79 -19.77 -9.95
CA SER A 663 -1.94 -19.84 -9.02
C SER A 663 -1.66 -19.18 -7.66
N PHE A 664 -1.24 -17.92 -7.62
CA PHE A 664 -1.44 -17.08 -6.44
C PHE A 664 -2.07 -15.76 -6.89
N GLU A 665 -3.41 -15.78 -7.06
CA GLU A 665 -4.19 -14.63 -7.51
C GLU A 665 -4.21 -13.44 -6.53
N ASN A 666 -3.52 -13.52 -5.38
CA ASN A 666 -3.63 -12.51 -4.31
C ASN A 666 -2.30 -12.17 -3.59
N THR A 667 -1.13 -12.46 -4.17
CA THR A 667 0.16 -12.14 -3.53
C THR A 667 0.83 -10.90 -4.12
N ASN A 668 1.14 -9.92 -3.27
CA ASN A 668 1.76 -8.65 -3.65
C ASN A 668 3.27 -8.80 -3.93
N GLY A 669 3.77 -8.21 -5.03
CA GLY A 669 5.19 -8.17 -5.38
C GLY A 669 5.43 -7.74 -6.83
N GLN A 670 6.68 -7.45 -7.18
CA GLN A 670 7.09 -7.16 -8.55
C GLN A 670 7.36 -8.46 -9.30
N ASP A 671 6.64 -8.67 -10.41
CA ASP A 671 6.94 -9.71 -11.40
C ASP A 671 8.04 -9.28 -12.37
N GLY A 672 8.51 -10.20 -13.22
CA GLY A 672 9.46 -9.90 -14.28
C GLY A 672 10.91 -10.10 -13.84
N TRP A 673 11.14 -10.72 -12.68
CA TRP A 673 12.48 -11.05 -12.21
C TRP A 673 13.00 -12.31 -12.86
N LYS A 674 14.23 -12.23 -13.38
CA LYS A 674 14.87 -13.35 -14.07
C LYS A 674 16.36 -13.40 -13.79
N PHE A 675 16.93 -14.59 -13.81
CA PHE A 675 18.37 -14.79 -13.72
C PHE A 675 19.04 -14.72 -15.10
N CYS A 676 20.21 -14.10 -15.15
CA CYS A 676 21.06 -14.14 -16.33
C CYS A 676 21.85 -15.46 -16.39
N GLU A 677 21.83 -16.16 -17.51
CA GLU A 677 22.62 -17.39 -17.69
C GLU A 677 24.12 -17.14 -17.78
N LYS A 678 24.55 -15.93 -18.15
CA LYS A 678 25.96 -15.60 -18.31
C LYS A 678 26.60 -15.22 -16.98
N CYS A 679 26.02 -14.23 -16.29
CA CYS A 679 26.56 -13.71 -15.03
C CYS A 679 25.85 -14.21 -13.78
N HIS A 680 24.77 -14.98 -13.93
CA HIS A 680 24.01 -15.59 -12.83
C HIS A 680 23.29 -14.61 -11.89
N LEU A 681 23.34 -13.31 -12.16
CA LEU A 681 22.66 -12.29 -11.38
C LEU A 681 21.13 -12.35 -11.55
N LEU A 682 20.42 -12.02 -10.47
CA LEU A 682 18.98 -11.76 -10.48
C LEU A 682 18.71 -10.34 -11.00
N LEU A 683 17.89 -10.23 -12.04
CA LEU A 683 17.68 -9.02 -12.81
C LEU A 683 16.20 -8.65 -12.91
N HIS A 684 15.94 -7.35 -13.05
CA HIS A 684 14.63 -6.80 -13.40
C HIS A 684 14.79 -5.69 -14.44
N SER A 685 14.14 -5.81 -15.61
CA SER A 685 14.33 -4.86 -16.72
C SER A 685 13.06 -4.05 -17.03
N PRO A 686 13.10 -2.71 -16.87
CA PRO A 686 12.02 -1.82 -17.27
C PRO A 686 12.14 -1.29 -18.71
N GLY A 687 12.93 -1.94 -19.60
CA GLY A 687 12.94 -1.61 -21.04
C GLY A 687 14.22 -0.99 -21.62
N SER A 688 15.41 -1.29 -21.07
CA SER A 688 16.71 -0.91 -21.68
C SER A 688 17.75 -2.04 -21.58
N PRO A 689 18.84 -2.05 -22.37
CA PRO A 689 19.92 -3.03 -22.25
C PRO A 689 20.76 -2.75 -21.00
N GLY A 690 21.11 -3.79 -20.23
CA GLY A 690 21.88 -3.67 -18.99
C GLY A 690 23.27 -4.30 -19.10
N TYR A 691 24.26 -3.72 -18.42
CA TYR A 691 25.65 -4.19 -18.47
C TYR A 691 25.84 -5.52 -17.74
N CYS A 692 26.31 -6.54 -18.46
CA CYS A 692 26.62 -7.87 -17.93
C CYS A 692 28.10 -7.98 -17.52
N ALA A 693 28.38 -8.56 -16.35
CA ALA A 693 29.76 -8.85 -15.91
C ALA A 693 30.47 -9.88 -16.81
N ALA A 694 29.72 -10.65 -17.60
CA ALA A 694 30.25 -11.58 -18.61
C ALA A 694 30.53 -10.90 -19.97
N GLY A 695 30.23 -9.60 -20.11
CA GLY A 695 30.25 -8.88 -21.39
C GLY A 695 28.94 -8.97 -22.17
N GLY A 696 28.65 -7.92 -22.96
CA GLY A 696 27.41 -7.79 -23.73
C GLY A 696 26.15 -7.68 -22.87
N ASP A 697 25.00 -7.99 -23.47
CA ASP A 697 23.68 -7.95 -22.81
C ASP A 697 23.43 -9.18 -21.93
N HIS A 698 22.50 -9.07 -20.99
CA HIS A 698 22.05 -10.22 -20.18
C HIS A 698 21.22 -11.21 -21.00
N ASP A 699 21.41 -12.51 -20.75
CA ASP A 699 20.60 -13.58 -21.34
C ASP A 699 19.73 -14.23 -20.27
N VAL A 700 18.42 -14.13 -20.39
CA VAL A 700 17.44 -14.58 -19.39
C VAL A 700 16.50 -15.68 -19.91
N GLN A 701 16.82 -16.32 -21.03
CA GLN A 701 15.88 -17.18 -21.75
C GLN A 701 15.47 -18.44 -20.97
N LYS A 702 16.38 -19.10 -20.25
CA LYS A 702 16.06 -20.30 -19.45
C LYS A 702 15.72 -19.98 -17.99
N SER A 703 15.56 -18.71 -17.63
CA SER A 703 15.08 -18.35 -16.31
C SER A 703 13.55 -18.39 -16.25
N SER A 704 13.03 -19.08 -15.24
CA SER A 704 11.67 -18.87 -14.76
C SER A 704 11.47 -17.41 -14.35
N ASN A 705 10.21 -16.96 -14.33
CA ASN A 705 9.86 -15.67 -13.75
C ASN A 705 9.80 -15.80 -12.23
N TYR A 706 10.21 -14.76 -11.52
CA TYR A 706 10.14 -14.67 -10.07
C TYR A 706 9.35 -13.43 -9.69
N ARG A 707 8.65 -13.50 -8.55
CA ARG A 707 7.97 -12.37 -7.92
C ARG A 707 8.75 -11.96 -6.67
N ILE A 708 9.13 -10.69 -6.56
CA ILE A 708 9.86 -10.18 -5.39
C ILE A 708 9.03 -9.09 -4.71
N ALA A 709 8.81 -9.21 -3.41
CA ALA A 709 8.11 -8.20 -2.62
C ALA A 709 8.75 -6.81 -2.82
N CYS A 710 7.93 -5.85 -3.26
CA CYS A 710 8.36 -4.51 -3.60
C CYS A 710 7.51 -3.47 -2.87
N PHE A 711 8.21 -2.56 -2.19
CA PHE A 711 7.63 -1.49 -1.38
C PHE A 711 6.51 -0.70 -2.07
N SER A 712 6.67 -0.36 -3.35
CA SER A 712 5.71 0.46 -4.10
C SER A 712 4.51 -0.32 -4.65
N MET A 713 4.44 -1.64 -4.41
CA MET A 713 3.37 -2.52 -4.90
C MET A 713 2.75 -3.39 -3.82
N GLU A 714 3.20 -3.28 -2.57
CA GLU A 714 2.56 -3.91 -1.40
C GLU A 714 1.23 -3.21 -1.10
N LYS A 715 0.10 -3.87 -1.38
CA LYS A 715 -1.23 -3.36 -1.06
C LYS A 715 -1.54 -3.48 0.45
N THR A 716 -2.21 -2.47 0.96
CA THR A 716 -2.77 -2.42 2.31
C THR A 716 -4.30 -2.42 2.18
N TYR A 717 -4.99 -3.17 3.04
CA TYR A 717 -6.44 -3.29 3.03
C TYR A 717 -7.02 -2.93 4.40
N LEU A 718 -8.04 -2.08 4.44
CA LEU A 718 -8.81 -1.88 5.67
C LEU A 718 -9.72 -3.08 5.90
N ILE A 719 -9.71 -3.63 7.12
CA ILE A 719 -10.56 -4.76 7.48
C ILE A 719 -11.98 -4.27 7.84
N GLY A 720 -12.95 -4.62 6.99
CA GLY A 720 -14.37 -4.33 7.21
C GLY A 720 -15.21 -5.52 7.69
N THR A 721 -14.66 -6.73 7.72
CA THR A 721 -15.38 -7.98 8.03
C THR A 721 -14.75 -8.73 9.22
N ASN A 722 -15.35 -9.83 9.66
CA ASN A 722 -14.85 -10.70 10.74
C ASN A 722 -14.80 -10.07 12.15
N TRP A 723 -15.61 -9.04 12.39
CA TRP A 723 -15.86 -8.50 13.73
C TRP A 723 -16.92 -9.33 14.46
N ILE A 724 -16.57 -9.90 15.62
CA ILE A 724 -17.46 -10.73 16.45
C ILE A 724 -17.35 -10.24 17.91
N GLY A 725 -18.43 -9.61 18.40
CA GLY A 725 -18.53 -9.14 19.78
C GLY A 725 -17.41 -8.17 20.19
N GLY A 726 -17.21 -7.11 19.38
CA GLY A 726 -16.18 -6.09 19.63
C GLY A 726 -14.74 -6.51 19.33
N ALA A 727 -14.52 -7.71 18.78
CA ALA A 727 -13.19 -8.21 18.44
C ALA A 727 -13.08 -8.61 16.97
N PHE A 728 -11.98 -8.26 16.34
CA PHE A 728 -11.61 -8.84 15.04
C PHE A 728 -11.08 -10.27 15.25
N VAL A 729 -11.51 -11.21 14.40
CA VAL A 729 -11.13 -12.62 14.48
C VAL A 729 -10.68 -13.16 13.13
N ASP A 730 -9.41 -13.53 13.01
CA ASP A 730 -8.90 -14.37 11.93
C ASP A 730 -8.74 -15.81 12.44
N ARG A 731 -9.70 -16.66 12.07
CA ARG A 731 -9.72 -18.07 12.48
C ARG A 731 -8.63 -18.90 11.81
N VAL A 732 -8.21 -18.53 10.60
CA VAL A 732 -7.20 -19.28 9.83
C VAL A 732 -5.84 -19.13 10.49
N ARG A 733 -5.53 -17.93 10.99
CA ARG A 733 -4.22 -17.62 11.60
C ARG A 733 -4.21 -17.70 13.12
N GLY A 734 -5.36 -18.01 13.73
CA GLY A 734 -5.54 -18.05 15.18
C GLY A 734 -5.47 -16.66 15.84
N ILE A 735 -5.63 -15.57 15.08
CA ILE A 735 -5.48 -14.21 15.59
C ILE A 735 -6.83 -13.68 16.06
N ARG A 736 -6.84 -13.07 17.25
CA ARG A 736 -7.99 -12.34 17.77
C ARG A 736 -7.52 -11.03 18.39
N ILE A 737 -8.17 -9.93 18.00
CA ILE A 737 -7.85 -8.57 18.44
C ILE A 737 -9.09 -8.01 19.12
N HIS A 738 -9.02 -7.88 20.44
CA HIS A 738 -10.04 -7.21 21.24
C HIS A 738 -9.67 -5.74 21.37
N VAL A 739 -10.68 -4.88 21.18
CA VAL A 739 -10.57 -3.43 21.26
C VAL A 739 -11.55 -2.97 22.31
N ASP A 740 -11.08 -2.24 23.31
CA ASP A 740 -11.96 -1.67 24.34
C ASP A 740 -12.83 -0.54 23.75
N GLU A 741 -13.94 -0.22 24.42
CA GLU A 741 -14.90 0.79 23.93
C GLU A 741 -14.56 2.21 24.41
N GLU A 742 -13.82 2.34 25.52
CA GLU A 742 -13.54 3.62 26.18
C GLU A 742 -12.05 3.95 26.23
N LEU A 743 -11.75 5.23 26.05
CA LEU A 743 -10.41 5.78 26.26
C LEU A 743 -10.16 6.01 27.75
N ASP A 744 -8.91 5.86 28.19
CA ASP A 744 -8.49 6.31 29.52
C ASP A 744 -8.38 7.84 29.63
N GLU A 745 -8.12 8.33 30.84
CA GLU A 745 -8.02 9.77 31.15
C GLU A 745 -6.96 10.49 30.29
N GLU A 746 -5.93 9.77 29.83
CA GLU A 746 -4.89 10.30 28.94
C GLU A 746 -5.24 10.20 27.44
N GLY A 747 -6.41 9.65 27.12
CA GLY A 747 -6.92 9.47 25.77
C GLY A 747 -6.27 8.30 25.04
N ARG A 748 -5.83 7.27 25.75
CA ARG A 748 -5.27 6.02 25.21
C ARG A 748 -6.33 4.93 25.19
N LEU A 749 -6.21 4.00 24.25
CA LEU A 749 -7.13 2.88 24.12
C LEU A 749 -6.46 1.56 24.45
N SER A 750 -7.06 0.79 25.35
CA SER A 750 -6.62 -0.57 25.66
C SER A 750 -6.99 -1.53 24.53
N ILE A 751 -6.04 -2.37 24.16
CA ILE A 751 -6.23 -3.47 23.21
C ILE A 751 -5.66 -4.76 23.79
N LYS A 752 -6.34 -5.88 23.50
CA LYS A 752 -5.88 -7.21 23.86
C LYS A 752 -5.71 -8.06 22.62
N LEU A 753 -4.46 -8.42 22.37
CA LEU A 753 -4.06 -9.28 21.26
C LEU A 753 -4.00 -10.71 21.77
N VAL A 754 -4.59 -11.65 21.04
CA VAL A 754 -4.58 -13.08 21.37
C VAL A 754 -4.15 -13.84 20.13
N TRP A 755 -3.19 -14.76 20.29
CA TRP A 755 -2.73 -15.63 19.22
C TRP A 755 -2.85 -17.08 19.66
N LYS A 756 -3.90 -17.75 19.20
CA LYS A 756 -4.19 -19.14 19.53
C LYS A 756 -3.34 -20.13 18.75
#